data_AF-A0A2H0RAF6-F1
#
_entry.id   AF-A0A2H0RAF6-F1
#
_cell.length_a   1.000
_cell.length_b   1.000
_cell.length_c   1.000
_cell.angle_alpha   90.00
_cell.angle_beta   90.00
_cell.angle_gamma   90.00
#
_symmetry.space_group_name_H-M   'P 1'
#
loop_
_entity.id
_entity.type
_entity.pdbx_description
1 polymer ?
#
loop_
_entity_poly.entity_id
_entity_poly.type
_entity_poly.pdbx_seq_one_letter_code
_entity_poly.pdbx_strand_id
1 'polypeptide(L)'
;MPANLSTLFCPKSIAVVGASRDSKKVGAIVLKNIQESNYKGTLYPVNPNTEALGNLKCYNSIANIPETPDLAILAIPSLGIVNILNECGKKGIQNVVVFAAGFKESGEEGEKLEQELIEVAKKYNINLLGPNCLGFVNNNCNLNATFGMVKNQTGNLSFISQSGAIAASIFDWSSSINLGFSDFITLGNKAVINETHVLEYLENKHVPEQNQEGLSTLKPIGMYLESISNGEEFLKITSRLSKQCPLFILKPGKSLEAKNAMHSHTGAIAGENAVLEELLKQSGVIKCETLEDFFDLAKAFSLEEVPKGPNVAVISNAGGPAVITTDSIKEQGLSLAQFDENTKKQLSDVLPRASNIVNPVDVLGDALSERYAKALEIILQLENVDSLVVILTPQIMTQINETAEIISQLSSKYKKPIFASFIGGTLINNGEQILNQHKIPVFRFPERAIYALGKMWKFKQNQVQKIDSLVESPEITLDQEQTGIRGIIQKAINESYTSLDNVDSSKIISSVGVPAPATKHVENIDQAKEFAMQNGWPVVLKLSIPGLLHKKEVGGVIVDIMNEKELDDSFHKMTRKVEELNTQNKQNVKIQIQKGIQRGVQVIIGIKKDSTFGSVLLFGAGGSYAQLINDKNIHKLPINITEARKLVEKSKAYTFLKGTGGEPPYALDKLYEVIVRVGKLAVMAPELAEVEINPLIVTLNDVWAVDTKVIMKKSDAQKPKVAAKLLVAKTIENKVLASKFWQSKFEPELPFIFHPGQYISVKVDKNAVRAYSIATSTGEKEFELLVDIRPGGPGSKFFENLKPNDKITFLGPFGVFTFNNTDNAEELLFLATGSGISAVRCMIDKALYEQNCTKPITLYFGLTYNYEIFWQDHFEELANKYSNFKYKIAIDKPDENWTGAKGFITELVRGDYANAQNCAAYLCGHRAMISDATDLLIKNGCPKERIYTERFI
;
A
#
# COMPACT_ATOMS: atom_id res chain seq x y z
N MET A 1 11.45 -14.69 -20.85
CA MET A 1 12.01 -14.90 -19.50
C MET A 1 13.41 -14.31 -19.53
N PRO A 2 13.78 -13.38 -18.64
CA PRO A 2 15.17 -12.95 -18.58
C PRO A 2 16.06 -14.15 -18.21
N ALA A 3 17.27 -14.15 -18.75
CA ALA A 3 18.23 -15.24 -18.63
C ALA A 3 18.82 -15.33 -17.22
N ASN A 4 19.54 -16.41 -16.94
CA ASN A 4 20.29 -16.63 -15.69
C ASN A 4 21.07 -15.37 -15.24
N LEU A 5 20.68 -14.78 -14.10
CA LEU A 5 21.30 -13.55 -13.56
C LEU A 5 22.64 -13.77 -12.87
N SER A 6 23.13 -15.02 -12.78
CA SER A 6 24.39 -15.33 -12.09
C SER A 6 25.59 -14.59 -12.70
N THR A 7 25.64 -14.44 -14.03
CA THR A 7 26.71 -13.70 -14.71
C THR A 7 26.56 -12.18 -14.58
N LEU A 8 25.37 -11.67 -14.23
CA LEU A 8 25.17 -10.25 -13.92
C LEU A 8 25.77 -9.92 -12.56
N PHE A 9 25.45 -10.74 -11.54
CA PHE A 9 25.86 -10.48 -10.15
C PHE A 9 27.24 -11.06 -9.78
N CYS A 10 27.79 -11.96 -10.60
CA CYS A 10 29.14 -12.51 -10.47
C CYS A 10 29.82 -12.63 -11.86
N PRO A 11 30.07 -11.50 -12.55
CA PRO A 11 30.73 -11.48 -13.85
C PRO A 11 32.20 -11.90 -13.74
N LYS A 12 32.78 -12.41 -14.84
CA LYS A 12 34.23 -12.61 -15.00
C LYS A 12 34.87 -11.43 -15.73
N SER A 13 34.09 -10.63 -16.44
CA SER A 13 34.55 -9.42 -17.14
C SER A 13 33.54 -8.28 -17.06
N ILE A 14 34.02 -7.05 -16.80
CA ILE A 14 33.17 -5.86 -16.61
C ILE A 14 33.68 -4.71 -17.49
N ALA A 15 32.79 -4.11 -18.27
CA ALA A 15 33.04 -2.82 -18.91
C ALA A 15 32.44 -1.68 -18.09
N VAL A 16 33.20 -0.61 -17.85
CA VAL A 16 32.73 0.58 -17.11
C VAL A 16 32.69 1.78 -18.07
N VAL A 17 31.48 2.13 -18.52
CA VAL A 17 31.26 3.22 -19.46
C VAL A 17 31.01 4.52 -18.71
N GLY A 18 31.82 5.54 -19.01
CA GLY A 18 31.88 6.77 -18.21
C GLY A 18 32.98 6.77 -17.15
N ALA A 19 33.88 5.76 -17.18
CA ALA A 19 35.11 5.77 -16.39
C ALA A 19 35.89 7.07 -16.61
N SER A 20 36.58 7.61 -15.61
CA SER A 20 37.18 8.94 -15.69
C SER A 20 38.38 9.09 -14.76
N ARG A 21 39.30 10.03 -15.08
CA ARG A 21 40.37 10.47 -14.16
C ARG A 21 39.85 11.40 -13.07
N ASP A 22 38.74 12.08 -13.34
CA ASP A 22 38.06 12.91 -12.35
C ASP A 22 37.37 12.03 -11.30
N SER A 23 37.95 11.99 -10.11
CA SER A 23 37.52 11.15 -8.99
C SER A 23 36.13 11.51 -8.43
N LYS A 24 35.55 12.66 -8.84
CA LYS A 24 34.21 13.07 -8.43
C LYS A 24 33.10 12.46 -9.30
N LYS A 25 33.44 11.91 -10.47
CA LYS A 25 32.45 11.31 -11.38
C LYS A 25 32.09 9.89 -10.95
N VAL A 26 30.82 9.54 -11.07
CA VAL A 26 30.27 8.22 -10.73
C VAL A 26 31.06 7.08 -11.38
N GLY A 27 31.41 7.20 -12.67
CA GLY A 27 32.19 6.19 -13.37
C GLY A 27 33.62 6.00 -12.84
N ALA A 28 34.23 7.02 -12.25
CA ALA A 28 35.52 6.89 -11.57
C ALA A 28 35.36 6.20 -10.21
N ILE A 29 34.31 6.56 -9.46
CA ILE A 29 34.00 5.99 -8.14
C ILE A 29 33.72 4.49 -8.26
N VAL A 30 32.86 4.06 -9.19
CA VAL A 30 32.54 2.63 -9.35
C VAL A 30 33.76 1.83 -9.80
N LEU A 31 34.59 2.37 -10.71
CA LEU A 31 35.83 1.70 -11.13
C LEU A 31 36.77 1.49 -9.94
N LYS A 32 36.93 2.53 -9.10
CA LYS A 32 37.72 2.46 -7.87
C LYS A 32 37.15 1.42 -6.90
N ASN A 33 35.84 1.43 -6.65
CA ASN A 33 35.18 0.49 -5.75
C ASN A 33 35.37 -0.97 -6.19
N ILE A 34 35.28 -1.25 -7.50
CA ILE A 34 35.54 -2.59 -8.02
C ILE A 34 37.02 -2.99 -7.79
N GLN A 35 37.96 -2.10 -8.04
CA GLN A 35 39.39 -2.36 -7.79
C GLN A 35 39.69 -2.62 -6.31
N GLU A 36 39.14 -1.79 -5.41
CA GLU A 36 39.33 -1.91 -3.96
C GLU A 36 38.63 -3.15 -3.37
N SER A 37 37.63 -3.69 -4.06
CA SER A 37 36.99 -4.95 -3.67
C SER A 37 37.85 -6.21 -3.90
N ASN A 38 39.05 -6.09 -4.49
CA ASN A 38 39.91 -7.21 -4.89
C ASN A 38 39.29 -8.13 -5.95
N TYR A 39 38.43 -7.57 -6.81
CA TYR A 39 37.81 -8.26 -7.93
C TYR A 39 38.88 -8.93 -8.82
N LYS A 40 38.67 -10.21 -9.14
CA LYS A 40 39.64 -11.05 -9.86
C LYS A 40 39.41 -11.14 -11.36
N GLY A 41 38.28 -10.64 -11.84
CA GLY A 41 37.95 -10.66 -13.26
C GLY A 41 38.59 -9.50 -14.05
N THR A 42 38.35 -9.49 -15.35
CA THR A 42 38.89 -8.49 -16.27
C THR A 42 38.08 -7.20 -16.22
N LEU A 43 38.75 -6.04 -16.19
CA LEU A 43 38.11 -4.72 -16.22
C LEU A 43 38.45 -3.97 -17.50
N TYR A 44 37.41 -3.44 -18.14
CA TYR A 44 37.49 -2.66 -19.38
C TYR A 44 36.92 -1.25 -19.15
N PRO A 45 37.74 -0.26 -18.74
CA PRO A 45 37.30 1.12 -18.66
C PRO A 45 37.01 1.67 -20.06
N VAL A 46 35.88 2.40 -20.22
CA VAL A 46 35.48 3.02 -21.48
C VAL A 46 35.29 4.52 -21.32
N ASN A 47 36.11 5.29 -22.03
CA ASN A 47 36.07 6.75 -22.10
C ASN A 47 36.70 7.24 -23.43
N PRO A 48 35.99 8.06 -24.22
CA PRO A 48 36.47 8.52 -25.53
C PRO A 48 37.71 9.42 -25.49
N ASN A 49 37.99 10.05 -24.33
CA ASN A 49 38.99 11.11 -24.19
C ASN A 49 40.29 10.65 -23.52
N THR A 50 40.45 9.35 -23.25
CA THR A 50 41.67 8.85 -22.60
C THR A 50 41.99 7.42 -22.99
N GLU A 51 43.28 7.15 -23.20
CA GLU A 51 43.78 5.82 -23.60
C GLU A 51 44.16 4.94 -22.39
N ALA A 52 44.29 5.51 -21.19
CA ALA A 52 44.63 4.79 -19.96
C ALA A 52 44.11 5.47 -18.69
N LEU A 53 43.66 4.64 -17.74
CA LEU A 53 43.24 5.01 -16.38
C LEU A 53 44.02 4.18 -15.36
N GLY A 54 45.01 4.81 -14.71
CA GLY A 54 45.99 4.09 -13.89
C GLY A 54 46.76 3.08 -14.74
N ASN A 55 46.79 1.82 -14.30
CA ASN A 55 47.45 0.71 -15.01
C ASN A 55 46.53 0.00 -16.02
N LEU A 56 45.27 0.45 -16.16
CA LEU A 56 44.30 -0.16 -17.07
C LEU A 56 44.27 0.56 -18.42
N LYS A 57 44.33 -0.21 -19.51
CA LYS A 57 44.04 0.29 -20.86
C LYS A 57 42.59 0.74 -20.94
N CYS A 58 42.36 1.96 -21.38
CA CYS A 58 41.04 2.54 -21.55
C CYS A 58 40.64 2.51 -23.03
N TYR A 59 39.41 2.09 -23.31
CA TYR A 59 38.87 1.98 -24.66
C TYR A 59 37.98 3.20 -24.95
N ASN A 60 38.01 3.69 -26.18
CA ASN A 60 37.19 4.84 -26.58
C ASN A 60 35.70 4.50 -26.80
N SER A 61 35.37 3.23 -27.09
CA SER A 61 34.00 2.73 -27.25
C SER A 61 33.89 1.26 -26.85
N ILE A 62 32.67 0.80 -26.60
CA ILE A 62 32.38 -0.61 -26.27
C ILE A 62 32.76 -1.55 -27.43
N ALA A 63 32.56 -1.10 -28.66
CA ALA A 63 32.88 -1.88 -29.86
C ALA A 63 34.35 -2.32 -29.90
N ASN A 64 35.25 -1.47 -29.38
CA ASN A 64 36.70 -1.65 -29.45
C ASN A 64 37.29 -2.54 -28.34
N ILE A 65 36.47 -3.00 -27.40
CA ILE A 65 36.89 -3.99 -26.39
C ILE A 65 37.17 -5.31 -27.12
N PRO A 66 38.28 -6.02 -26.84
CA PRO A 66 38.67 -7.23 -27.59
C PRO A 66 37.69 -8.39 -27.41
N GLU A 67 37.12 -8.54 -26.22
CA GLU A 67 36.17 -9.60 -25.85
C GLU A 67 34.79 -9.00 -25.59
N THR A 68 33.75 -9.83 -25.54
CA THR A 68 32.41 -9.43 -25.10
C THR A 68 32.35 -9.50 -23.58
N PRO A 69 32.20 -8.36 -22.87
CA PRO A 69 32.09 -8.37 -21.41
C PRO A 69 30.83 -9.09 -20.93
N ASP A 70 30.92 -9.76 -19.77
CA ASP A 70 29.75 -10.36 -19.11
C ASP A 70 28.77 -9.29 -18.61
N LEU A 71 29.31 -8.16 -18.16
CA LEU A 71 28.57 -7.02 -17.60
C LEU A 71 29.07 -5.69 -18.17
N ALA A 72 28.15 -4.80 -18.54
CA ALA A 72 28.44 -3.37 -18.77
C ALA A 72 27.77 -2.49 -17.71
N ILE A 73 28.54 -1.59 -17.10
CA ILE A 73 28.04 -0.57 -16.16
C ILE A 73 28.03 0.77 -16.88
N LEU A 74 26.84 1.38 -16.98
CA LEU A 74 26.64 2.65 -17.68
C LEU A 74 26.51 3.80 -16.66
N ALA A 75 27.58 4.59 -16.54
CA ALA A 75 27.71 5.72 -15.63
C ALA A 75 27.86 7.05 -16.40
N ILE A 76 27.00 7.26 -17.41
CA ILE A 76 26.93 8.46 -18.26
C ILE A 76 25.55 9.10 -18.18
N PRO A 77 25.35 10.35 -18.65
CA PRO A 77 24.04 11.01 -18.65
C PRO A 77 22.95 10.22 -19.41
N SER A 78 21.69 10.33 -18.98
CA SER A 78 20.54 9.55 -19.48
C SER A 78 20.37 9.60 -21.00
N LEU A 79 20.55 10.77 -21.62
CA LEU A 79 20.40 10.97 -23.07
C LEU A 79 21.34 10.09 -23.92
N GLY A 80 22.47 9.64 -23.37
CA GLY A 80 23.41 8.75 -24.06
C GLY A 80 23.15 7.27 -23.85
N ILE A 81 22.31 6.89 -22.88
CA ILE A 81 22.18 5.51 -22.42
C ILE A 81 21.59 4.60 -23.50
N VAL A 82 20.53 5.02 -24.19
CA VAL A 82 19.86 4.19 -25.21
C VAL A 82 20.79 3.84 -26.38
N ASN A 83 21.63 4.79 -26.79
CA ASN A 83 22.62 4.58 -27.85
C ASN A 83 23.70 3.59 -27.40
N ILE A 84 24.25 3.77 -26.20
CA ILE A 84 25.24 2.85 -25.66
C ILE A 84 24.65 1.46 -25.40
N LEU A 85 23.40 1.37 -24.96
CA LEU A 85 22.72 0.09 -24.79
C LEU A 85 22.56 -0.66 -26.13
N ASN A 86 22.31 0.05 -27.23
CA ASN A 86 22.34 -0.53 -28.57
C ASN A 86 23.74 -1.05 -28.95
N GLU A 87 24.81 -0.34 -28.60
CA GLU A 87 26.18 -0.82 -28.81
C GLU A 87 26.49 -2.06 -27.99
N CYS A 88 26.07 -2.10 -26.72
CA CYS A 88 26.15 -3.29 -25.85
C CYS A 88 25.47 -4.50 -26.53
N GLY A 89 24.24 -4.31 -27.01
CA GLY A 89 23.48 -5.34 -27.70
C GLY A 89 24.17 -5.85 -28.97
N LYS A 90 24.72 -4.96 -29.79
CA LYS A 90 25.50 -5.33 -30.99
C LYS A 90 26.78 -6.09 -30.67
N LYS A 91 27.43 -5.77 -29.55
CA LYS A 91 28.63 -6.49 -29.05
C LYS A 91 28.29 -7.85 -28.44
N GLY A 92 27.01 -8.12 -28.17
CA GLY A 92 26.53 -9.35 -27.54
C GLY A 92 26.54 -9.32 -26.01
N ILE A 93 26.66 -8.14 -25.40
CA ILE A 93 26.61 -7.99 -23.94
C ILE A 93 25.17 -8.22 -23.47
N GLN A 94 24.97 -9.22 -22.61
CA GLN A 94 23.64 -9.60 -22.13
C GLN A 94 23.26 -8.95 -20.79
N ASN A 95 24.21 -8.48 -19.99
CA ASN A 95 23.92 -7.90 -18.68
C ASN A 95 24.39 -6.44 -18.62
N VAL A 96 23.48 -5.56 -18.20
CA VAL A 96 23.74 -4.12 -18.13
C VAL A 96 23.20 -3.53 -16.84
N VAL A 97 23.98 -2.65 -16.21
CA VAL A 97 23.56 -1.83 -15.07
C VAL A 97 23.54 -0.38 -15.50
N VAL A 98 22.43 0.31 -15.23
CA VAL A 98 22.27 1.74 -15.55
C VAL A 98 22.11 2.54 -14.26
N PHE A 99 23.08 3.41 -13.98
CA PHE A 99 23.03 4.29 -12.79
C PHE A 99 22.25 5.57 -13.03
N ALA A 100 22.21 6.05 -14.27
CA ALA A 100 21.66 7.36 -14.59
C ALA A 100 20.19 7.49 -14.15
N ALA A 101 19.89 8.61 -13.49
CA ALA A 101 18.54 9.15 -13.33
C ALA A 101 18.15 9.96 -14.59
N GLY A 102 16.93 10.49 -14.64
CA GLY A 102 16.34 11.17 -15.79
C GLY A 102 15.37 10.30 -16.59
N PHE A 103 14.84 9.22 -16.01
CA PHE A 103 13.90 8.28 -16.66
C PHE A 103 12.50 8.45 -16.08
N LYS A 104 11.71 7.38 -15.90
CA LYS A 104 10.30 7.44 -15.51
C LYS A 104 10.02 8.30 -14.26
N GLU A 105 10.97 8.37 -13.32
CA GLU A 105 10.88 9.20 -12.12
C GLU A 105 10.88 10.72 -12.40
N SER A 106 11.31 11.14 -13.60
CA SER A 106 11.40 12.53 -14.04
C SER A 106 10.15 13.03 -14.81
N GLY A 107 9.10 12.21 -14.89
CA GLY A 107 7.84 12.53 -15.58
C GLY A 107 7.75 11.96 -17.00
N GLU A 108 6.83 12.49 -17.81
CA GLU A 108 6.45 11.89 -19.09
C GLU A 108 7.60 11.74 -20.11
N GLU A 109 8.51 12.72 -20.20
CA GLU A 109 9.66 12.63 -21.12
C GLU A 109 10.62 11.50 -20.72
N GLY A 110 10.88 11.37 -19.42
CA GLY A 110 11.71 10.31 -18.89
C GLY A 110 11.02 8.94 -18.97
N GLU A 111 9.68 8.87 -18.87
CA GLU A 111 8.93 7.65 -19.11
C GLU A 111 9.07 7.18 -20.57
N LYS A 112 9.01 8.09 -21.55
CA LYS A 112 9.27 7.75 -22.96
C LYS A 112 10.69 7.22 -23.16
N LEU A 113 11.68 7.89 -22.56
CA LEU A 113 13.08 7.44 -22.62
C LEU A 113 13.27 6.06 -21.98
N GLU A 114 12.56 5.77 -20.89
CA GLU A 114 12.56 4.44 -20.27
C GLU A 114 11.89 3.38 -21.15
N GLN A 115 10.81 3.74 -21.88
CA GLN A 115 10.22 2.81 -22.84
C GLN A 115 11.20 2.47 -23.98
N GLU A 116 11.90 3.46 -24.54
CA GLU A 116 12.94 3.22 -25.54
C GLU A 116 14.06 2.32 -25.00
N LEU A 117 14.47 2.54 -23.74
CA LEU A 117 15.43 1.69 -23.04
C LEU A 117 14.94 0.23 -22.96
N ILE A 118 13.68 0.02 -22.59
CA ILE A 118 13.04 -1.30 -22.48
C ILE A 118 12.95 -1.97 -23.86
N GLU A 119 12.60 -1.24 -24.92
CA GLU A 119 12.51 -1.77 -26.28
C GLU A 119 13.87 -2.28 -26.78
N VAL A 120 14.94 -1.52 -26.55
CA VAL A 120 16.30 -1.94 -26.89
C VAL A 120 16.71 -3.16 -26.06
N ALA A 121 16.43 -3.18 -24.76
CA ALA A 121 16.72 -4.33 -23.92
C ALA A 121 16.00 -5.60 -24.40
N LYS A 122 14.72 -5.50 -24.78
CA LYS A 122 13.96 -6.61 -25.36
C LYS A 122 14.54 -7.08 -26.69
N LYS A 123 14.91 -6.15 -27.59
CA LYS A 123 15.45 -6.46 -28.91
C LYS A 123 16.70 -7.34 -28.85
N TYR A 124 17.59 -7.10 -27.89
CA TYR A 124 18.84 -7.85 -27.73
C TYR A 124 18.83 -8.85 -26.56
N ASN A 125 17.67 -9.07 -25.94
CA ASN A 125 17.51 -9.92 -24.76
C ASN A 125 18.48 -9.55 -23.61
N ILE A 126 18.61 -8.26 -23.32
CA ILE A 126 19.48 -7.71 -22.27
C ILE A 126 18.75 -7.75 -20.92
N ASN A 127 19.43 -8.32 -19.92
CA ASN A 127 19.11 -8.20 -18.51
C ASN A 127 19.58 -6.83 -18.02
N LEU A 128 18.65 -5.91 -17.74
CA LEU A 128 18.96 -4.54 -17.31
C LEU A 128 18.57 -4.31 -15.84
N LEU A 129 19.55 -3.98 -14.99
CA LEU A 129 19.36 -3.49 -13.62
C LEU A 129 19.30 -1.96 -13.61
N GLY A 130 18.28 -1.40 -12.95
CA GLY A 130 17.97 0.04 -12.98
C GLY A 130 16.87 0.39 -14.00
N PRO A 131 16.90 1.59 -14.62
CA PRO A 131 17.85 2.69 -14.38
C PRO A 131 17.67 3.33 -13.00
N ASN A 132 18.36 4.45 -12.74
CA ASN A 132 18.28 5.18 -11.49
C ASN A 132 18.52 4.31 -10.24
N CYS A 133 19.60 3.54 -10.27
CA CYS A 133 19.99 2.64 -9.17
C CYS A 133 21.39 2.98 -8.65
N LEU A 134 21.71 2.48 -7.46
CA LEU A 134 23.04 2.59 -6.85
C LEU A 134 23.99 1.49 -7.34
N GLY A 135 23.46 0.43 -7.97
CA GLY A 135 24.18 -0.78 -8.37
C GLY A 135 23.96 -1.95 -7.42
N PHE A 136 24.97 -2.82 -7.33
CA PHE A 136 24.95 -3.98 -6.45
C PHE A 136 26.31 -4.32 -5.85
N VAL A 137 26.29 -5.07 -4.76
CA VAL A 137 27.46 -5.70 -4.11
C VAL A 137 27.22 -7.21 -4.05
N ASN A 138 28.25 -7.99 -4.37
CA ASN A 138 28.26 -9.44 -4.17
C ASN A 138 29.59 -9.84 -3.56
N ASN A 139 29.58 -10.05 -2.24
CA ASN A 139 30.80 -10.32 -1.48
C ASN A 139 31.32 -11.76 -1.71
N ASN A 140 30.49 -12.67 -2.22
CA ASN A 140 30.96 -14.01 -2.61
C ASN A 140 31.89 -13.97 -3.82
N CYS A 141 31.82 -12.91 -4.63
CA CYS A 141 32.66 -12.69 -5.81
C CYS A 141 33.61 -11.50 -5.65
N ASN A 142 33.74 -10.96 -4.43
CA ASN A 142 34.59 -9.80 -4.12
C ASN A 142 34.32 -8.64 -5.07
N LEU A 143 33.05 -8.25 -5.22
CA LEU A 143 32.61 -7.25 -6.18
C LEU A 143 31.73 -6.19 -5.53
N ASN A 144 32.21 -4.95 -5.52
CA ASN A 144 31.40 -3.76 -5.26
C ASN A 144 31.18 -2.98 -6.57
N ALA A 145 30.06 -3.26 -7.24
CA ALA A 145 29.63 -2.58 -8.46
C ALA A 145 28.66 -1.42 -8.15
N THR A 146 28.95 -0.65 -7.09
CA THR A 146 28.18 0.54 -6.70
C THR A 146 29.04 1.79 -6.72
N PHE A 147 28.40 2.95 -6.63
CA PHE A 147 29.07 4.21 -6.27
C PHE A 147 28.81 4.62 -4.80
N GLY A 148 28.40 3.68 -3.94
CA GLY A 148 28.24 3.87 -2.50
C GLY A 148 29.51 3.52 -1.72
N MET A 149 29.55 3.91 -0.44
CA MET A 149 30.60 3.49 0.49
C MET A 149 30.15 2.20 1.19
N VAL A 150 30.77 1.08 0.83
CA VAL A 150 30.43 -0.24 1.40
C VAL A 150 31.71 -0.89 1.89
N LYS A 151 31.74 -1.32 3.15
CA LYS A 151 32.82 -2.14 3.68
C LYS A 151 32.77 -3.51 3.01
N ASN A 152 33.88 -3.97 2.44
CA ASN A 152 33.98 -5.31 1.86
C ASN A 152 34.00 -6.35 2.98
N GLN A 153 32.81 -6.71 3.47
CA GLN A 153 32.62 -7.66 4.56
C GLN A 153 31.54 -8.66 4.15
N THR A 154 31.96 -9.91 3.96
CA THR A 154 31.05 -11.02 3.67
C THR A 154 30.13 -11.27 4.86
N GLY A 155 28.87 -11.59 4.57
CA GLY A 155 27.88 -12.04 5.55
C GLY A 155 26.81 -12.91 4.89
N ASN A 156 25.77 -13.28 5.65
CA ASN A 156 24.67 -14.15 5.22
C ASN A 156 23.38 -13.40 4.83
N LEU A 157 23.34 -12.08 5.02
CA LEU A 157 22.19 -11.24 4.69
C LEU A 157 22.19 -10.85 3.21
N SER A 158 21.10 -11.19 2.52
CA SER A 158 20.79 -10.64 1.21
C SER A 158 19.82 -9.47 1.36
N PHE A 159 20.10 -8.37 0.68
CA PHE A 159 19.26 -7.17 0.75
C PHE A 159 18.87 -6.66 -0.63
N ILE A 160 17.59 -6.34 -0.79
CA ILE A 160 17.00 -5.79 -2.01
C ILE A 160 16.38 -4.43 -1.68
N SER A 161 16.83 -3.37 -2.34
CA SER A 161 16.26 -2.04 -2.14
C SER A 161 15.81 -1.40 -3.46
N GLN A 162 14.59 -0.88 -3.47
CA GLN A 162 14.15 0.00 -4.53
C GLN A 162 14.74 1.42 -4.39
N SER A 163 15.05 1.86 -3.17
CA SER A 163 15.58 3.20 -2.90
C SER A 163 17.11 3.19 -2.73
N GLY A 164 17.80 4.00 -3.53
CA GLY A 164 19.26 4.19 -3.41
C GLY A 164 19.66 4.91 -2.12
N ALA A 165 18.85 5.86 -1.63
CA ALA A 165 19.14 6.60 -0.40
C ALA A 165 19.03 5.71 0.84
N ILE A 166 17.95 4.91 0.93
CA ILE A 166 17.80 3.92 2.01
C ILE A 166 18.93 2.89 1.95
N ALA A 167 19.34 2.50 0.73
CA ALA A 167 20.47 1.60 0.56
C ALA A 167 21.77 2.18 1.15
N ALA A 168 22.08 3.45 0.86
CA ALA A 168 23.26 4.11 1.41
C ALA A 168 23.25 4.17 2.94
N SER A 169 22.10 4.47 3.55
CA SER A 169 21.96 4.47 5.02
C SER A 169 22.18 3.09 5.63
N ILE A 170 21.78 2.03 4.92
CA ILE A 170 21.99 0.65 5.37
C ILE A 170 23.47 0.25 5.32
N PHE A 171 24.20 0.72 4.31
CA PHE A 171 25.65 0.49 4.26
C PHE A 171 26.39 1.11 5.44
N ASP A 172 26.01 2.33 5.82
CA ASP A 172 26.60 3.02 6.97
C ASP A 172 26.23 2.30 8.29
N TRP A 173 24.94 2.01 8.49
CA TRP A 173 24.45 1.27 9.66
C TRP A 173 25.10 -0.11 9.82
N SER A 174 25.11 -0.93 8.76
CA SER A 174 25.69 -2.27 8.80
C SER A 174 27.19 -2.24 9.13
N SER A 175 27.91 -1.23 8.62
CA SER A 175 29.31 -1.01 8.97
C SER A 175 29.50 -0.72 10.47
N SER A 176 28.61 0.07 11.09
CA SER A 176 28.66 0.39 12.53
C SER A 176 28.51 -0.82 13.45
N ILE A 177 27.80 -1.86 13.01
CA ILE A 177 27.57 -3.09 13.78
C ILE A 177 28.38 -4.28 13.25
N ASN A 178 29.32 -4.05 12.32
CA ASN A 178 30.07 -5.07 11.61
C ASN A 178 29.19 -6.17 10.99
N LEU A 179 28.03 -5.81 10.43
CA LEU A 179 27.18 -6.75 9.70
C LEU A 179 27.56 -6.74 8.22
N GLY A 180 27.91 -7.91 7.68
CA GLY A 180 28.22 -8.09 6.26
C GLY A 180 27.00 -8.48 5.43
N PHE A 181 27.12 -8.41 4.11
CA PHE A 181 26.11 -8.88 3.17
C PHE A 181 26.64 -10.03 2.32
N SER A 182 25.77 -10.94 1.89
CA SER A 182 26.06 -11.85 0.77
C SER A 182 25.85 -11.13 -0.55
N ASP A 183 24.68 -10.52 -0.69
CA ASP A 183 24.23 -9.79 -1.86
C ASP A 183 23.53 -8.52 -1.40
N PHE A 184 23.82 -7.40 -2.05
CA PHE A 184 23.10 -6.16 -1.85
C PHE A 184 22.73 -5.60 -3.22
N ILE A 185 21.45 -5.51 -3.53
CA ILE A 185 20.98 -5.21 -4.88
C ILE A 185 20.02 -4.02 -4.83
N THR A 186 20.36 -2.95 -5.56
CA THR A 186 19.44 -1.82 -5.73
C THR A 186 18.76 -1.88 -7.09
N LEU A 187 17.43 -1.76 -7.06
CA LEU A 187 16.58 -1.97 -8.21
C LEU A 187 16.32 -0.70 -9.01
N GLY A 188 16.30 0.47 -8.35
CA GLY A 188 15.90 1.73 -8.95
C GLY A 188 14.50 1.66 -9.54
N ASN A 189 14.36 2.07 -10.81
CA ASN A 189 13.05 2.12 -11.49
C ASN A 189 12.47 0.76 -11.86
N LYS A 190 13.27 -0.32 -11.87
CA LYS A 190 12.84 -1.68 -12.25
C LYS A 190 12.32 -1.80 -13.69
N ALA A 191 13.01 -1.18 -14.65
CA ALA A 191 12.55 -1.14 -16.04
C ALA A 191 12.49 -2.53 -16.69
N VAL A 192 13.45 -3.42 -16.37
CA VAL A 192 13.51 -4.79 -16.89
C VAL A 192 13.63 -5.81 -15.76
N ILE A 193 14.73 -5.77 -15.00
CA ILE A 193 14.89 -6.59 -13.79
C ILE A 193 14.09 -5.94 -12.66
N ASN A 194 13.39 -6.76 -11.89
CA ASN A 194 12.57 -6.35 -10.75
C ASN A 194 12.82 -7.31 -9.58
N GLU A 195 12.09 -7.12 -8.48
CA GLU A 195 12.27 -7.93 -7.27
C GLU A 195 12.02 -9.43 -7.48
N THR A 196 11.10 -9.85 -8.35
CA THR A 196 10.80 -11.28 -8.55
C THR A 196 11.97 -11.99 -9.22
N HIS A 197 12.58 -11.36 -10.24
CA HIS A 197 13.77 -11.90 -10.89
C HIS A 197 14.97 -12.02 -9.93
N VAL A 198 15.14 -11.05 -9.03
CA VAL A 198 16.21 -11.10 -8.03
C VAL A 198 15.95 -12.19 -6.99
N LEU A 199 14.70 -12.35 -6.54
CA LEU A 199 14.34 -13.43 -5.61
C LEU A 199 14.56 -14.81 -6.24
N GLU A 200 14.22 -15.01 -7.53
CA GLU A 200 14.52 -16.24 -8.26
C GLU A 200 16.04 -16.50 -8.37
N TYR A 201 16.84 -15.46 -8.60
CA TYR A 201 18.30 -15.59 -8.57
C TYR A 201 18.78 -16.03 -7.18
N LEU A 202 18.30 -15.40 -6.11
CA LEU A 202 18.68 -15.76 -4.74
C LEU A 202 18.22 -17.17 -4.34
N GLU A 203 17.06 -17.63 -4.82
CA GLU A 203 16.54 -19.00 -4.61
C GLU A 203 17.46 -20.04 -5.28
N ASN A 204 17.94 -19.76 -6.49
CA ASN A 204 18.73 -20.71 -7.30
C ASN A 204 20.25 -20.58 -7.10
N LYS A 205 20.73 -19.51 -6.45
CA LYS A 205 22.16 -19.28 -6.23
C LYS A 205 22.72 -20.37 -5.32
N HIS A 206 23.71 -21.10 -5.83
CA HIS A 206 24.53 -21.95 -4.97
C HIS A 206 25.46 -21.08 -4.15
N VAL A 207 25.21 -21.01 -2.85
CA VAL A 207 26.11 -20.36 -1.88
C VAL A 207 26.91 -21.49 -1.25
N PRO A 208 28.25 -21.51 -1.39
CA PRO A 208 29.09 -22.47 -0.68
C PRO A 208 28.75 -22.45 0.81
N GLU A 209 28.74 -23.60 1.47
CA GLU A 209 28.62 -23.66 2.93
C GLU A 209 29.84 -22.97 3.55
N GLN A 210 29.72 -21.66 3.76
CA GLN A 210 30.66 -20.89 4.54
C GLN A 210 30.07 -20.80 5.94
N ASN A 211 30.49 -21.71 6.82
CA ASN A 211 30.30 -21.54 8.26
C ASN A 211 31.21 -20.39 8.69
N GLN A 212 30.71 -19.16 8.59
CA GLN A 212 31.37 -18.00 9.14
C GLN A 212 31.09 -17.97 10.64
N GLU A 213 32.15 -18.00 11.43
CA GLU A 213 32.06 -18.02 12.89
C GLU A 213 31.27 -16.79 13.40
N GLY A 214 30.27 -17.07 14.23
CA GLY A 214 29.39 -16.03 14.81
C GLY A 214 28.22 -15.59 13.91
N LEU A 215 28.02 -16.15 12.72
CA LEU A 215 26.80 -15.91 11.93
C LEU A 215 25.82 -17.08 12.03
N SER A 216 24.54 -16.76 11.89
CA SER A 216 23.46 -17.73 11.73
C SER A 216 23.62 -18.53 10.44
N THR A 217 23.23 -19.80 10.48
CA THR A 217 23.14 -20.67 9.29
C THR A 217 21.99 -20.26 8.34
N LEU A 218 21.10 -19.39 8.81
CA LEU A 218 20.03 -18.81 8.03
C LEU A 218 20.60 -17.87 6.94
N LYS A 219 19.82 -17.69 5.87
CA LYS A 219 20.17 -16.81 4.75
C LYS A 219 19.12 -15.71 4.59
N PRO A 220 18.94 -14.81 5.58
CA PRO A 220 17.83 -13.86 5.57
C PRO A 220 17.81 -12.98 4.31
N ILE A 221 16.61 -12.66 3.83
CA ILE A 221 16.39 -11.69 2.75
C ILE A 221 15.54 -10.54 3.26
N GLY A 222 16.16 -9.36 3.31
CA GLY A 222 15.50 -8.10 3.63
C GLY A 222 15.13 -7.32 2.35
N MET A 223 13.92 -6.77 2.29
CA MET A 223 13.42 -6.03 1.13
C MET A 223 12.88 -4.65 1.52
N TYR A 224 13.38 -3.60 0.89
CA TYR A 224 12.74 -2.27 0.89
C TYR A 224 12.10 -2.04 -0.48
N LEU A 225 10.77 -2.09 -0.57
CA LEU A 225 10.04 -2.00 -1.84
C LEU A 225 9.00 -0.89 -1.81
N GLU A 226 9.06 0.04 -2.76
CA GLU A 226 8.07 1.11 -2.92
C GLU A 226 6.90 0.67 -3.80
N SER A 227 7.10 -0.35 -4.62
CA SER A 227 6.04 -1.04 -5.37
C SER A 227 6.41 -2.51 -5.56
N ILE A 228 5.40 -3.34 -5.81
CA ILE A 228 5.56 -4.73 -6.25
C ILE A 228 5.06 -4.80 -7.69
N SER A 229 5.90 -5.26 -8.61
CA SER A 229 5.64 -5.24 -10.04
C SER A 229 4.65 -6.34 -10.46
N ASN A 230 4.79 -7.54 -9.91
CA ASN A 230 3.85 -8.65 -10.12
C ASN A 230 3.59 -9.35 -8.78
N GLY A 231 2.46 -9.04 -8.14
CA GLY A 231 2.13 -9.56 -6.81
C GLY A 231 1.86 -11.07 -6.81
N GLU A 232 1.27 -11.63 -7.86
CA GLU A 232 1.02 -13.07 -7.95
C GLU A 232 2.32 -13.87 -7.95
N GLU A 233 3.27 -13.51 -8.84
CA GLU A 233 4.57 -14.20 -8.91
C GLU A 233 5.41 -13.91 -7.66
N PHE A 234 5.37 -12.68 -7.14
CA PHE A 234 6.03 -12.33 -5.87
C PHE A 234 5.55 -13.22 -4.71
N LEU A 235 4.24 -13.39 -4.54
CA LEU A 235 3.69 -14.25 -3.48
C LEU A 235 4.04 -15.72 -3.69
N LYS A 236 4.09 -16.19 -4.94
CA LYS A 236 4.48 -17.57 -5.27
C LYS A 236 5.93 -17.85 -4.89
N ILE A 237 6.87 -17.00 -5.32
CA ILE A 237 8.31 -17.15 -4.99
C ILE A 237 8.52 -17.03 -3.47
N THR A 238 7.97 -15.99 -2.84
CA THR A 238 8.13 -15.78 -1.39
C THR A 238 7.48 -16.88 -0.54
N SER A 239 6.39 -17.50 -1.00
CA SER A 239 5.78 -18.67 -0.33
C SER A 239 6.68 -19.90 -0.32
N ARG A 240 7.54 -20.08 -1.34
CA ARG A 240 8.54 -21.14 -1.39
C ARG A 240 9.76 -20.79 -0.53
N LEU A 241 10.34 -19.61 -0.77
CA LEU A 241 11.54 -19.14 -0.06
C LEU A 241 11.33 -19.07 1.46
N SER A 242 10.19 -18.59 1.93
CA SER A 242 9.89 -18.46 3.37
C SER A 242 9.88 -19.79 4.13
N LYS A 243 9.87 -20.94 3.45
CA LYS A 243 9.99 -22.26 4.09
C LYS A 243 11.41 -22.54 4.58
N GLN A 244 12.41 -21.88 4.02
CA GLN A 244 13.83 -22.16 4.31
C GLN A 244 14.58 -20.90 4.75
N CYS A 245 14.09 -19.74 4.35
CA CYS A 245 14.76 -18.45 4.49
C CYS A 245 13.84 -17.44 5.19
N PRO A 246 14.30 -16.74 6.24
CA PRO A 246 13.58 -15.59 6.77
C PRO A 246 13.44 -14.49 5.71
N LEU A 247 12.21 -14.08 5.42
CA LEU A 247 11.92 -12.98 4.50
C LEU A 247 11.25 -11.85 5.26
N PHE A 248 11.76 -10.63 5.13
CA PHE A 248 11.13 -9.46 5.72
C PHE A 248 11.12 -8.26 4.77
N ILE A 249 10.05 -7.47 4.84
CA ILE A 249 9.78 -6.38 3.89
C ILE A 249 9.34 -5.11 4.60
N LEU A 250 9.99 -3.99 4.29
CA LEU A 250 9.48 -2.66 4.57
C LEU A 250 8.82 -2.08 3.32
N LYS A 251 7.51 -1.88 3.39
CA LYS A 251 6.69 -1.29 2.32
C LYS A 251 6.15 0.06 2.79
N PRO A 252 6.73 1.20 2.38
CA PRO A 252 6.16 2.53 2.65
C PRO A 252 4.86 2.77 1.86
N GLY A 253 4.11 3.81 2.23
CA GLY A 253 2.90 4.23 1.50
C GLY A 253 1.57 3.68 1.99
N LYS A 254 1.38 3.59 3.32
CA LYS A 254 0.14 3.08 3.91
C LYS A 254 -1.03 4.05 3.74
N SER A 255 -0.78 5.35 3.95
CA SER A 255 -1.80 6.40 3.87
C SER A 255 -1.95 6.90 2.43
N LEU A 256 -3.10 7.51 2.12
CA LEU A 256 -3.34 8.10 0.81
C LEU A 256 -2.34 9.22 0.51
N GLU A 257 -1.97 10.00 1.53
CA GLU A 257 -0.98 11.07 1.45
C GLU A 257 0.42 10.52 1.14
N ALA A 258 0.83 9.43 1.81
CA ALA A 258 2.09 8.77 1.53
C ALA A 258 2.10 8.12 0.13
N LYS A 259 0.97 7.56 -0.32
CA LYS A 259 0.80 7.08 -1.70
C LYS A 259 0.97 8.22 -2.71
N ASN A 260 0.38 9.38 -2.45
CA ASN A 260 0.50 10.56 -3.32
C ASN A 260 1.93 11.11 -3.36
N ALA A 261 2.63 11.16 -2.21
CA ALA A 261 4.04 11.56 -2.16
C ALA A 261 4.95 10.59 -2.93
N MET A 262 4.68 9.29 -2.85
CA MET A 262 5.42 8.28 -3.65
C MET A 262 5.07 8.33 -5.14
N HIS A 263 3.84 8.71 -5.51
CA HIS A 263 3.47 8.87 -6.92
C HIS A 263 4.32 9.92 -7.63
N SER A 264 4.67 11.03 -6.96
CA SER A 264 5.62 12.01 -7.48
C SER A 264 7.08 11.51 -7.54
N HIS A 265 7.41 10.41 -6.87
CA HIS A 265 8.76 9.86 -6.80
C HIS A 265 8.99 8.60 -7.65
N THR A 266 7.97 7.78 -7.94
CA THR A 266 8.13 6.49 -8.67
C THR A 266 7.05 6.16 -9.69
N GLY A 267 5.96 6.93 -9.78
CA GLY A 267 4.90 6.70 -10.76
C GLY A 267 4.20 5.32 -10.68
N ALA A 268 4.19 4.66 -9.51
CA ALA A 268 3.54 3.34 -9.32
C ALA A 268 2.23 3.44 -8.51
N ILE A 269 1.18 2.75 -8.97
CA ILE A 269 -0.13 2.68 -8.29
C ILE A 269 -0.07 1.69 -7.12
N ALA A 270 -0.40 2.12 -5.91
CA ALA A 270 -0.34 1.29 -4.71
C ALA A 270 -1.69 0.62 -4.38
N GLY A 271 -1.69 -0.72 -4.29
CA GLY A 271 -2.86 -1.56 -3.91
C GLY A 271 -3.40 -1.34 -2.49
N GLU A 272 -4.45 -2.09 -2.12
CA GLU A 272 -5.08 -1.99 -0.79
C GLU A 272 -4.15 -2.56 0.32
N ASN A 273 -3.84 -1.76 1.35
CA ASN A 273 -2.87 -2.15 2.38
C ASN A 273 -3.31 -3.38 3.21
N ALA A 274 -4.63 -3.53 3.46
CA ALA A 274 -5.17 -4.68 4.18
C ALA A 274 -5.01 -5.99 3.39
N VAL A 275 -5.17 -5.94 2.06
CA VAL A 275 -4.91 -7.08 1.16
C VAL A 275 -3.43 -7.43 1.21
N LEU A 276 -2.55 -6.44 1.03
CA LEU A 276 -1.10 -6.65 1.11
C LEU A 276 -0.67 -7.33 2.42
N GLU A 277 -1.13 -6.82 3.57
CA GLU A 277 -0.77 -7.34 4.89
C GLU A 277 -1.12 -8.82 5.06
N GLU A 278 -2.36 -9.19 4.75
CA GLU A 278 -2.82 -10.55 4.93
C GLU A 278 -2.15 -11.50 3.91
N LEU A 279 -1.90 -11.03 2.68
CA LEU A 279 -1.23 -11.84 1.66
C LEU A 279 0.27 -12.07 1.95
N LEU A 280 0.99 -11.06 2.44
CA LEU A 280 2.39 -11.23 2.88
C LEU A 280 2.48 -12.22 4.06
N LYS A 281 1.55 -12.11 5.01
CA LYS A 281 1.46 -13.04 6.13
C LYS A 281 1.22 -14.48 5.67
N GLN A 282 0.36 -14.69 4.68
CA GLN A 282 0.13 -16.01 4.07
C GLN A 282 1.35 -16.53 3.33
N SER A 283 2.07 -15.66 2.60
CA SER A 283 3.33 -16.05 1.94
C SER A 283 4.46 -16.28 2.93
N GLY A 284 4.31 -15.95 4.21
CA GLY A 284 5.33 -16.13 5.24
C GLY A 284 6.37 -15.02 5.29
N VAL A 285 6.12 -13.89 4.61
CA VAL A 285 6.97 -12.71 4.65
C VAL A 285 6.59 -11.86 5.88
N ILE A 286 7.58 -11.48 6.66
CA ILE A 286 7.41 -10.60 7.83
C ILE A 286 7.36 -9.16 7.34
N LYS A 287 6.21 -8.50 7.46
CA LYS A 287 6.11 -7.07 7.19
C LYS A 287 6.70 -6.27 8.36
N CYS A 288 7.62 -5.37 8.04
CA CYS A 288 8.17 -4.38 8.96
C CYS A 288 7.31 -3.12 8.92
N GLU A 289 7.00 -2.56 10.09
CA GLU A 289 6.19 -1.34 10.18
C GLU A 289 7.05 -0.08 10.09
N THR A 290 8.32 -0.19 10.50
CA THR A 290 9.32 0.89 10.59
C THR A 290 10.68 0.44 10.05
N LEU A 291 11.61 1.40 9.86
CA LEU A 291 13.02 1.08 9.58
C LEU A 291 13.71 0.40 10.76
N GLU A 292 13.31 0.73 11.99
CA GLU A 292 13.86 0.09 13.18
C GLU A 292 13.51 -1.40 13.21
N ASP A 293 12.26 -1.77 12.89
CA ASP A 293 11.83 -3.16 12.73
C ASP A 293 12.70 -3.88 11.69
N PHE A 294 12.95 -3.19 10.58
CA PHE A 294 13.75 -3.71 9.50
C PHE A 294 15.20 -4.01 9.93
N PHE A 295 15.84 -3.09 10.64
CA PHE A 295 17.21 -3.25 11.15
C PHE A 295 17.31 -4.31 12.24
N ASP A 296 16.33 -4.38 13.13
CA ASP A 296 16.34 -5.37 14.21
C ASP A 296 16.17 -6.79 13.69
N LEU A 297 15.30 -7.00 12.69
CA LEU A 297 15.16 -8.31 12.05
C LEU A 297 16.39 -8.67 11.21
N ALA A 298 16.96 -7.72 10.48
CA ALA A 298 18.20 -7.93 9.74
C ALA A 298 19.33 -8.35 10.68
N LYS A 299 19.49 -7.69 11.83
CA LYS A 299 20.48 -8.04 12.85
C LYS A 299 20.20 -9.42 13.45
N ALA A 300 18.99 -9.65 13.96
CA ALA A 300 18.66 -10.88 14.68
C ALA A 300 18.77 -12.14 13.80
N PHE A 301 18.18 -12.14 12.61
CA PHE A 301 18.22 -13.32 11.71
C PHE A 301 19.61 -13.57 11.11
N SER A 302 20.47 -12.55 11.04
CA SER A 302 21.83 -12.73 10.51
C SER A 302 22.79 -13.27 11.56
N LEU A 303 22.62 -12.83 12.82
CA LEU A 303 23.56 -13.10 13.89
C LEU A 303 23.18 -14.33 14.73
N GLU A 304 21.88 -14.63 14.88
CA GLU A 304 21.41 -15.69 15.77
C GLU A 304 20.58 -16.78 15.07
N GLU A 305 20.60 -17.97 15.67
CA GLU A 305 19.71 -19.05 15.28
C GLU A 305 18.29 -18.81 15.79
N VAL A 306 17.32 -19.40 15.09
CA VAL A 306 15.93 -19.35 15.52
C VAL A 306 15.75 -20.20 16.79
N PRO A 307 15.08 -19.69 17.84
CA PRO A 307 14.91 -20.43 19.08
C PRO A 307 14.15 -21.75 18.85
N LYS A 308 14.52 -22.78 19.62
CA LYS A 308 13.90 -24.12 19.52
C LYS A 308 12.47 -24.17 20.06
N GLY A 309 12.12 -23.22 20.92
CA GLY A 309 10.83 -23.10 21.57
C GLY A 309 10.56 -21.66 22.04
N PRO A 310 9.42 -21.44 22.71
CA PRO A 310 8.99 -20.10 23.11
C PRO A 310 9.56 -19.61 24.45
N ASN A 311 10.36 -20.42 25.17
CA ASN A 311 10.72 -20.15 26.55
C ASN A 311 11.96 -19.25 26.64
N VAL A 312 11.76 -18.03 27.14
CA VAL A 312 12.78 -17.00 27.28
C VAL A 312 13.21 -16.87 28.74
N ALA A 313 14.51 -16.95 29.00
CA ALA A 313 15.08 -16.53 30.27
C ALA A 313 15.52 -15.07 30.19
N VAL A 314 15.32 -14.31 31.27
CA VAL A 314 15.75 -12.90 31.36
C VAL A 314 16.68 -12.73 32.55
N ILE A 315 17.81 -12.06 32.35
CA ILE A 315 18.73 -11.63 33.41
C ILE A 315 18.83 -10.11 33.34
N SER A 316 18.66 -9.42 34.46
CA SER A 316 18.72 -7.96 34.53
C SER A 316 19.38 -7.48 35.82
N ASN A 317 20.14 -6.38 35.77
CA ASN A 317 20.56 -5.65 36.96
C ASN A 317 19.56 -4.57 37.40
N ALA A 318 18.41 -4.46 36.71
CA ALA A 318 17.40 -3.46 36.98
C ALA A 318 15.98 -4.02 36.84
N GLY A 319 15.17 -3.86 37.89
CA GLY A 319 13.80 -4.36 37.94
C GLY A 319 12.86 -3.71 36.92
N GLY A 320 12.94 -2.38 36.71
CA GLY A 320 12.05 -1.66 35.78
C GLY A 320 12.11 -2.22 34.34
N PRO A 321 13.28 -2.26 33.70
CA PRO A 321 13.45 -2.91 32.40
C PRO A 321 13.00 -4.38 32.36
N ALA A 322 13.19 -5.15 33.43
CA ALA A 322 12.77 -6.55 33.49
C ALA A 322 11.24 -6.73 33.44
N VAL A 323 10.48 -5.81 34.05
CA VAL A 323 9.01 -5.79 33.98
C VAL A 323 8.53 -5.50 32.55
N ILE A 324 9.07 -4.46 31.91
CA ILE A 324 8.75 -4.10 30.51
C ILE A 324 9.04 -5.27 29.56
N THR A 325 10.15 -5.96 29.80
CA THR A 325 10.54 -7.14 29.02
C THR A 325 9.54 -8.28 29.18
N THR A 326 9.03 -8.48 30.39
CA THR A 326 8.04 -9.53 30.70
C THR A 326 6.73 -9.30 29.97
N ASP A 327 6.23 -8.06 29.95
CA ASP A 327 5.03 -7.69 29.20
C ASP A 327 5.24 -7.95 27.70
N SER A 328 6.39 -7.51 27.16
CA SER A 328 6.74 -7.71 25.76
C SER A 328 6.83 -9.19 25.35
N ILE A 329 7.36 -10.06 26.23
CA ILE A 329 7.45 -11.51 25.98
C ILE A 329 6.05 -12.08 25.73
N LYS A 330 5.08 -11.68 26.56
CA LYS A 330 3.70 -12.16 26.42
C LYS A 330 3.04 -11.62 25.16
N GLU A 331 3.22 -10.34 24.85
CA GLU A 331 2.67 -9.69 23.65
C GLU A 331 3.16 -10.30 22.35
N GLN A 332 4.43 -10.75 22.31
CA GLN A 332 5.00 -11.41 21.13
C GLN A 332 4.66 -12.91 21.03
N GLY A 333 3.87 -13.45 21.96
CA GLY A 333 3.48 -14.86 21.97
C GLY A 333 4.59 -15.82 22.44
N LEU A 334 5.57 -15.30 23.17
CA LEU A 334 6.60 -16.08 23.86
C LEU A 334 6.16 -16.38 25.31
N SER A 335 6.98 -17.10 26.06
CA SER A 335 6.72 -17.43 27.47
C SER A 335 7.99 -17.28 28.29
N LEU A 336 7.87 -16.92 29.57
CA LEU A 336 8.99 -16.96 30.49
C LEU A 336 9.35 -18.41 30.80
N ALA A 337 10.62 -18.77 30.69
CA ALA A 337 11.13 -20.05 31.14
C ALA A 337 10.89 -20.24 32.65
N GLN A 338 10.48 -21.45 33.04
CA GLN A 338 10.25 -21.80 34.44
C GLN A 338 11.50 -22.42 35.04
N PHE A 339 11.88 -22.01 36.25
CA PHE A 339 13.03 -22.59 36.96
C PHE A 339 12.55 -23.58 38.01
N ASP A 340 13.16 -24.76 38.06
CA ASP A 340 12.90 -25.75 39.09
C ASP A 340 13.58 -25.35 40.41
N GLU A 341 13.25 -26.07 41.50
CA GLU A 341 13.80 -25.76 42.83
C GLU A 341 15.33 -25.94 42.88
N ASN A 342 15.89 -26.85 42.08
CA ASN A 342 17.33 -27.06 42.01
C ASN A 342 18.04 -25.84 41.38
N THR A 343 17.51 -25.32 40.27
CA THR A 343 18.02 -24.11 39.60
C THR A 343 17.91 -22.89 40.51
N LYS A 344 16.76 -22.71 41.18
CA LYS A 344 16.58 -21.61 42.15
C LYS A 344 17.61 -21.69 43.28
N LYS A 345 17.90 -22.89 43.78
CA LYS A 345 18.94 -23.10 44.78
C LYS A 345 20.33 -22.74 44.27
N GLN A 346 20.71 -23.21 43.08
CA GLN A 346 21.99 -22.85 42.45
C GLN A 346 22.15 -21.33 42.27
N LEU A 347 21.08 -20.65 41.85
CA LEU A 347 21.06 -19.19 41.74
C LEU A 347 21.18 -18.52 43.11
N SER A 348 20.47 -19.01 44.13
CA SER A 348 20.55 -18.49 45.49
C SER A 348 21.93 -18.67 46.14
N ASP A 349 22.68 -19.70 45.75
CA ASP A 349 24.02 -19.95 46.29
C ASP A 349 25.07 -18.96 45.73
N VAL A 350 24.81 -18.38 44.55
CA VAL A 350 25.74 -17.47 43.85
C VAL A 350 25.30 -16.01 43.81
N LEU A 351 24.02 -15.74 44.05
CA LEU A 351 23.43 -14.40 44.05
C LEU A 351 23.16 -13.90 45.48
N PRO A 352 23.19 -12.58 45.74
CA PRO A 352 22.81 -12.01 47.02
C PRO A 352 21.38 -12.37 47.43
N ARG A 353 21.09 -12.43 48.74
CA ARG A 353 19.73 -12.72 49.25
C ARG A 353 18.64 -11.74 48.77
N ALA A 354 19.02 -10.53 48.40
CA ALA A 354 18.09 -9.52 47.88
C ALA A 354 17.74 -9.72 46.39
N SER A 355 18.46 -10.58 45.67
CA SER A 355 18.20 -10.89 44.27
C SER A 355 16.88 -11.65 44.07
N ASN A 356 16.27 -11.44 42.92
CA ASN A 356 15.18 -12.29 42.46
C ASN A 356 15.77 -13.50 41.73
N ILE A 357 15.51 -14.71 42.24
CA ILE A 357 16.03 -15.98 41.70
C ILE A 357 15.01 -16.72 40.81
N VAL A 358 13.82 -16.15 40.61
CA VAL A 358 12.86 -16.60 39.59
C VAL A 358 13.03 -15.77 38.33
N ASN A 359 12.43 -16.19 37.21
CA ASN A 359 12.52 -15.46 35.94
C ASN A 359 11.55 -14.26 35.93
N PRO A 360 11.98 -13.01 35.64
CA PRO A 360 13.35 -12.54 35.35
C PRO A 360 14.30 -12.56 36.56
N VAL A 361 15.53 -13.06 36.35
CA VAL A 361 16.58 -13.07 37.39
C VAL A 361 17.11 -11.65 37.58
N ASP A 362 16.99 -11.14 38.81
CA ASP A 362 17.49 -9.81 39.19
C ASP A 362 18.85 -9.95 39.87
N VAL A 363 19.91 -9.57 39.15
CA VAL A 363 21.27 -9.57 39.68
C VAL A 363 21.58 -8.30 40.50
N LEU A 364 20.63 -7.38 40.71
CA LEU A 364 20.74 -6.11 41.43
C LEU A 364 21.60 -5.05 40.73
N GLY A 365 21.33 -3.78 41.01
CA GLY A 365 21.97 -2.64 40.35
C GLY A 365 23.47 -2.51 40.58
N ASP A 366 23.99 -3.03 41.70
CA ASP A 366 25.42 -3.06 42.03
C ASP A 366 26.16 -4.26 41.40
N ALA A 367 25.53 -4.99 40.49
CA ALA A 367 26.12 -6.17 39.86
C ALA A 367 27.43 -5.85 39.13
N LEU A 368 28.50 -6.54 39.54
CA LEU A 368 29.73 -6.68 38.79
C LEU A 368 29.59 -7.78 37.73
N SER A 369 30.53 -7.83 36.80
CA SER A 369 30.54 -8.78 35.67
C SER A 369 30.50 -10.26 36.12
N GLU A 370 31.16 -10.60 37.24
CA GLU A 370 31.16 -11.95 37.81
C GLU A 370 29.74 -12.44 38.19
N ARG A 371 28.86 -11.53 38.65
CA ARG A 371 27.49 -11.88 39.04
C ARG A 371 26.65 -12.27 37.82
N TYR A 372 26.84 -11.55 36.70
CA TYR A 372 26.28 -11.93 35.42
C TYR A 372 26.84 -13.29 34.96
N ALA A 373 28.15 -13.51 35.02
CA ALA A 373 28.77 -14.77 34.60
C ALA A 373 28.15 -16.00 35.27
N LYS A 374 28.00 -15.97 36.60
CA LYS A 374 27.44 -17.08 37.38
C LYS A 374 25.98 -17.35 37.02
N ALA A 375 25.16 -16.29 36.92
CA ALA A 375 23.75 -16.44 36.54
C ALA A 375 23.58 -16.95 35.10
N LEU A 376 24.38 -16.40 34.16
CA LEU A 376 24.38 -16.81 32.75
C LEU A 376 24.76 -18.27 32.59
N GLU A 377 25.82 -18.72 33.26
CA GLU A 377 26.29 -20.10 33.16
C GLU A 377 25.27 -21.12 33.66
N ILE A 378 24.57 -20.82 34.76
CA ILE A 378 23.49 -21.68 35.28
C ILE A 378 22.33 -21.73 34.26
N ILE A 379 21.84 -20.56 33.81
CA ILE A 379 20.67 -20.48 32.93
C ILE A 379 20.92 -21.12 31.57
N LEU A 380 22.11 -20.92 30.99
CA LEU A 380 22.45 -21.46 29.68
C LEU A 380 22.54 -23.00 29.67
N GLN A 381 22.70 -23.66 30.82
CA GLN A 381 22.68 -25.12 30.93
C GLN A 381 21.26 -25.71 30.90
N LEU A 382 20.21 -24.92 31.17
CA LEU A 382 18.85 -25.43 31.35
C LEU A 382 18.19 -25.83 30.02
N GLU A 383 17.80 -27.09 29.84
CA GLU A 383 17.18 -27.56 28.59
C GLU A 383 15.86 -26.88 28.25
N ASN A 384 15.11 -26.42 29.26
CA ASN A 384 13.82 -25.73 29.08
C ASN A 384 13.94 -24.22 28.79
N VAL A 385 15.18 -23.71 28.61
CA VAL A 385 15.47 -22.35 28.16
C VAL A 385 15.85 -22.39 26.69
N ASP A 386 15.00 -21.83 25.84
CA ASP A 386 15.17 -21.81 24.39
C ASP A 386 15.98 -20.61 23.91
N SER A 387 15.95 -19.51 24.66
CA SER A 387 16.65 -18.26 24.39
C SER A 387 16.84 -17.44 25.66
N LEU A 388 17.79 -16.52 25.63
CA LEU A 388 18.17 -15.69 26.77
C LEU A 388 18.21 -14.21 26.37
N VAL A 389 17.63 -13.34 27.18
CA VAL A 389 17.78 -11.89 27.09
C VAL A 389 18.55 -11.35 28.29
N VAL A 390 19.65 -10.64 28.02
CA VAL A 390 20.50 -10.03 29.06
C VAL A 390 20.34 -8.53 29.03
N ILE A 391 19.89 -7.95 30.14
CA ILE A 391 19.63 -6.53 30.29
C ILE A 391 20.69 -5.92 31.21
N LEU A 392 21.23 -4.79 30.78
CA LEU A 392 22.20 -4.02 31.55
C LEU A 392 21.84 -2.54 31.52
N THR A 393 21.75 -1.93 32.70
CA THR A 393 21.72 -0.47 32.87
C THR A 393 23.02 0.03 33.51
N PRO A 394 23.54 1.20 33.12
CA PRO A 394 24.79 1.72 33.66
C PRO A 394 24.60 2.22 35.10
N GLN A 395 25.46 1.77 36.00
CA GLN A 395 25.69 2.33 37.34
C GLN A 395 27.18 2.62 37.50
N ILE A 396 27.56 3.39 38.53
CA ILE A 396 28.97 3.78 38.77
C ILE A 396 29.90 2.55 38.84
N MET A 397 29.42 1.45 39.41
CA MET A 397 30.20 0.23 39.63
C MET A 397 30.07 -0.80 38.49
N THR A 398 29.16 -0.59 37.53
CA THR A 398 28.85 -1.59 36.49
C THR A 398 30.03 -1.77 35.53
N GLN A 399 30.53 -2.99 35.46
CA GLN A 399 31.62 -3.40 34.55
C GLN A 399 31.06 -3.76 33.17
N ILE A 400 30.68 -2.74 32.40
CA ILE A 400 29.96 -2.88 31.12
C ILE A 400 30.76 -3.72 30.11
N ASN A 401 32.05 -3.41 29.95
CA ASN A 401 32.90 -4.07 28.95
C ASN A 401 33.15 -5.54 29.32
N GLU A 402 33.48 -5.79 30.58
CA GLU A 402 33.73 -7.14 31.10
C GLU A 402 32.47 -8.00 31.03
N THR A 403 31.30 -7.42 31.27
CA THR A 403 30.01 -8.12 31.10
C THR A 403 29.78 -8.48 29.63
N ALA A 404 30.06 -7.58 28.69
CA ALA A 404 29.97 -7.85 27.26
C ALA A 404 30.91 -8.97 26.80
N GLU A 405 32.15 -9.01 27.31
CA GLU A 405 33.11 -10.09 27.05
C GLU A 405 32.62 -11.43 27.60
N ILE A 406 32.06 -11.46 28.81
CA ILE A 406 31.50 -12.68 29.42
C ILE A 406 30.33 -13.22 28.59
N ILE A 407 29.41 -12.34 28.17
CA ILE A 407 28.30 -12.73 27.29
C ILE A 407 28.84 -13.36 25.98
N SER A 408 29.89 -12.76 25.42
CA SER A 408 30.56 -13.23 24.18
C SER A 408 31.19 -14.61 24.32
N GLN A 409 31.89 -14.85 25.43
CA GLN A 409 32.51 -16.14 25.74
C GLN A 409 31.46 -17.24 25.96
N LEU A 410 30.38 -16.92 26.70
CA LEU A 410 29.34 -17.89 27.03
C LEU A 410 28.43 -18.21 25.83
N SER A 411 28.14 -17.23 24.96
CA SER A 411 27.45 -17.48 23.69
C SER A 411 28.19 -18.52 22.84
N SER A 412 29.50 -18.35 22.72
CA SER A 412 30.37 -19.27 21.98
C SER A 412 30.37 -20.69 22.56
N LYS A 413 30.24 -20.83 23.88
CA LYS A 413 30.24 -22.11 24.61
C LYS A 413 28.90 -22.87 24.49
N TYR A 414 27.75 -22.21 24.69
CA TYR A 414 26.45 -22.88 24.85
C TYR A 414 25.57 -22.89 23.60
N LYS A 415 25.86 -22.06 22.59
CA LYS A 415 25.15 -22.03 21.28
C LYS A 415 23.61 -21.96 21.38
N LYS A 416 23.10 -21.33 22.44
CA LYS A 416 21.69 -20.91 22.56
C LYS A 416 21.58 -19.45 22.15
N PRO A 417 20.48 -19.02 21.49
CA PRO A 417 20.33 -17.62 21.09
C PRO A 417 20.39 -16.66 22.28
N ILE A 418 21.31 -15.70 22.24
CA ILE A 418 21.47 -14.67 23.29
C ILE A 418 21.22 -13.29 22.69
N PHE A 419 20.30 -12.55 23.30
CA PHE A 419 19.97 -11.19 22.93
C PHE A 419 20.39 -10.25 24.05
N ALA A 420 21.11 -9.18 23.73
CA ALA A 420 21.54 -8.20 24.72
C ALA A 420 20.73 -6.91 24.61
N SER A 421 20.39 -6.30 25.74
CA SER A 421 19.79 -4.97 25.81
C SER A 421 20.59 -4.12 26.78
N PHE A 422 21.51 -3.31 26.25
CA PHE A 422 22.31 -2.41 27.07
C PHE A 422 21.68 -1.02 26.97
N ILE A 423 21.02 -0.60 28.04
CA ILE A 423 20.17 0.60 28.02
C ILE A 423 21.02 1.81 28.42
N GLY A 424 21.33 2.68 27.47
CA GLY A 424 22.07 3.91 27.75
C GLY A 424 22.48 4.68 26.50
N GLY A 425 23.60 5.40 26.62
CA GLY A 425 24.24 6.15 25.54
C GLY A 425 25.76 6.00 25.64
N THR A 426 26.46 7.10 25.92
CA THR A 426 27.93 7.15 25.89
C THR A 426 28.64 6.07 26.71
N LEU A 427 28.18 5.78 27.94
CA LEU A 427 28.82 4.78 28.82
C LEU A 427 28.69 3.34 28.27
N ILE A 428 27.59 3.07 27.57
CA ILE A 428 27.23 1.74 27.09
C ILE A 428 27.88 1.41 25.74
N ASN A 429 28.22 2.43 24.93
CA ASN A 429 28.72 2.28 23.57
C ASN A 429 29.89 1.30 23.43
N ASN A 430 30.83 1.27 24.38
CA ASN A 430 31.96 0.32 24.32
C ASN A 430 31.50 -1.13 24.49
N GLY A 431 30.57 -1.41 25.41
CA GLY A 431 29.97 -2.73 25.57
C GLY A 431 29.20 -3.17 24.32
N GLU A 432 28.44 -2.26 23.70
CA GLU A 432 27.77 -2.54 22.42
C GLU A 432 28.76 -2.89 21.31
N GLN A 433 29.88 -2.16 21.20
CA GLN A 433 30.92 -2.45 20.22
C GLN A 433 31.56 -3.82 20.44
N ILE A 434 31.84 -4.21 21.70
CA ILE A 434 32.36 -5.54 22.03
C ILE A 434 31.38 -6.64 21.61
N LEU A 435 30.08 -6.47 21.90
CA LEU A 435 29.05 -7.43 21.49
C LEU A 435 28.91 -7.52 19.97
N ASN A 436 28.91 -6.39 19.25
CA ASN A 436 28.86 -6.35 17.78
C ASN A 436 30.10 -7.00 17.13
N GLN A 437 31.28 -6.85 17.73
CA GLN A 437 32.50 -7.53 17.27
C GLN A 437 32.36 -9.05 17.38
N HIS A 438 31.78 -9.53 18.47
CA HIS A 438 31.49 -10.95 18.73
C HIS A 438 30.17 -11.44 18.13
N LYS A 439 29.52 -10.64 17.27
CA LYS A 439 28.28 -11.00 16.57
C LYS A 439 27.09 -11.31 17.48
N ILE A 440 27.02 -10.68 18.65
CA ILE A 440 25.86 -10.80 19.54
C ILE A 440 24.88 -9.66 19.26
N PRO A 441 23.60 -9.95 18.97
CA PRO A 441 22.64 -8.91 18.67
C PRO A 441 22.32 -8.08 19.92
N VAL A 442 22.79 -6.83 19.91
CA VAL A 442 22.54 -5.85 20.97
C VAL A 442 21.49 -4.82 20.54
N PHE A 443 20.59 -4.49 21.46
CA PHE A 443 19.47 -3.58 21.27
C PHE A 443 19.49 -2.48 22.33
N ARG A 444 18.95 -1.32 21.97
CA ARG A 444 18.86 -0.17 22.88
C ARG A 444 17.76 -0.34 23.95
N PHE A 445 16.69 -1.05 23.58
CA PHE A 445 15.54 -1.28 24.43
C PHE A 445 15.18 -2.77 24.42
N PRO A 446 14.83 -3.38 25.57
CA PRO A 446 14.61 -4.81 25.65
C PRO A 446 13.37 -5.29 24.87
N GLU A 447 12.32 -4.48 24.77
CA GLU A 447 11.14 -4.78 23.95
C GLU A 447 11.47 -4.94 22.45
N ARG A 448 12.55 -4.29 21.97
CA ARG A 448 13.05 -4.45 20.59
C ARG A 448 13.73 -5.81 20.40
N ALA A 449 14.51 -6.25 21.39
CA ALA A 449 15.10 -7.59 21.41
C ALA A 449 14.01 -8.67 21.40
N ILE A 450 12.99 -8.50 22.25
CA ILE A 450 11.84 -9.42 22.32
C ILE A 450 11.00 -9.40 21.05
N TYR A 451 10.79 -8.22 20.43
CA TYR A 451 10.15 -8.12 19.13
C TYR A 451 10.86 -9.00 18.08
N ALA A 452 12.18 -8.86 17.95
CA ALA A 452 12.96 -9.61 16.99
C ALA A 452 12.89 -11.13 17.26
N LEU A 453 13.10 -11.53 18.52
CA LEU A 453 12.99 -12.92 18.97
C LEU A 453 11.61 -13.52 18.70
N GLY A 454 10.54 -12.75 18.94
CA GLY A 454 9.16 -13.14 18.65
C GLY A 454 8.91 -13.37 17.17
N LYS A 455 9.47 -12.52 16.28
CA LYS A 455 9.40 -12.75 14.84
C LYS A 455 10.19 -13.98 14.39
N MET A 456 11.36 -14.24 14.98
CA MET A 456 12.15 -15.45 14.72
C MET A 456 11.37 -16.71 15.12
N TRP A 457 10.75 -16.71 16.29
CA TRP A 457 9.90 -17.82 16.73
C TRP A 457 8.69 -18.03 15.82
N LYS A 458 8.00 -16.95 15.43
CA LYS A 458 6.88 -17.03 14.49
C LYS A 458 7.30 -17.58 13.12
N PHE A 459 8.48 -17.21 12.64
CA PHE A 459 9.08 -17.81 11.44
C PHE A 459 9.24 -19.33 11.61
N LYS A 460 9.73 -19.81 12.76
CA LYS A 460 9.82 -21.26 13.05
C LYS A 460 8.48 -21.96 13.00
N GLN A 461 7.47 -21.39 13.65
CA GLN A 461 6.12 -21.96 13.68
C GLN A 461 5.54 -22.07 12.27
N ASN A 462 5.72 -21.03 11.46
CA ASN A 462 5.27 -21.04 10.06
C ASN A 462 6.01 -22.08 9.21
N GLN A 463 7.31 -22.28 9.45
CA GLN A 463 8.10 -23.31 8.78
C GLN A 463 7.54 -24.71 9.06
N VAL A 464 7.26 -25.03 10.32
CA VAL A 464 6.71 -26.34 10.73
C VAL A 464 5.29 -26.54 10.16
N GLN A 465 4.39 -25.58 10.35
CA GLN A 465 3.00 -25.71 9.90
C GLN A 465 2.85 -25.88 8.38
N LYS A 466 3.73 -25.27 7.58
CA LYS A 466 3.71 -25.40 6.11
C LYS A 466 4.23 -26.76 5.61
N ILE A 467 5.02 -27.47 6.42
CA ILE A 467 5.46 -28.84 6.13
C ILE A 467 4.30 -29.81 6.39
N ASP A 468 3.60 -29.64 7.51
CA ASP A 468 2.46 -30.51 7.89
C ASP A 468 1.24 -30.34 6.97
N SER A 469 1.07 -29.18 6.33
CA SER A 469 -0.02 -28.92 5.37
C SER A 469 0.16 -29.55 3.98
N LEU A 470 1.22 -30.34 3.76
CA LEU A 470 1.46 -31.07 2.50
C LEU A 470 0.57 -32.32 2.34
N VAL A 471 -0.28 -32.63 3.32
CA VAL A 471 -1.33 -33.64 3.15
C VAL A 471 -2.34 -33.12 2.13
N GLU A 472 -2.33 -33.71 0.93
CA GLU A 472 -3.25 -33.38 -0.17
C GLU A 472 -4.69 -33.31 0.34
N SER A 473 -5.28 -32.12 0.26
CA SER A 473 -6.71 -31.96 0.48
C SER A 473 -7.43 -32.42 -0.79
N PRO A 474 -8.53 -33.17 -0.70
CA PRO A 474 -9.26 -33.65 -1.88
C PRO A 474 -9.63 -32.47 -2.78
N GLU A 475 -9.19 -32.50 -4.03
CA GLU A 475 -9.62 -31.51 -5.02
C GLU A 475 -11.11 -31.71 -5.31
N ILE A 476 -11.92 -30.70 -4.99
CA ILE A 476 -13.33 -30.68 -5.41
C ILE A 476 -13.38 -30.54 -6.93
N THR A 477 -13.41 -31.65 -7.66
CA THR A 477 -13.56 -31.59 -9.12
C THR A 477 -14.92 -30.98 -9.43
N LEU A 478 -14.94 -29.88 -10.18
CA LEU A 478 -16.19 -29.34 -10.71
C LEU A 478 -16.50 -30.14 -11.98
N ASP A 479 -17.67 -30.76 -12.05
CA ASP A 479 -18.09 -31.52 -13.24
C ASP A 479 -18.05 -30.61 -14.48
N GLN A 480 -17.46 -31.11 -15.56
CA GLN A 480 -17.13 -30.36 -16.78
C GLN A 480 -18.36 -29.89 -17.60
N GLU A 481 -19.60 -30.10 -17.16
CA GLU A 481 -20.82 -29.74 -17.91
C GLU A 481 -21.29 -28.28 -17.70
N GLN A 482 -20.38 -27.31 -17.57
CA GLN A 482 -20.75 -25.88 -17.42
C GLN A 482 -20.84 -25.12 -18.75
N THR A 483 -21.65 -25.61 -19.69
CA THR A 483 -22.02 -24.87 -20.91
C THR A 483 -22.86 -23.60 -20.61
N GLY A 484 -23.49 -23.52 -19.43
CA GLY A 484 -24.32 -22.39 -19.01
C GLY A 484 -23.57 -21.11 -18.59
N ILE A 485 -22.41 -21.23 -17.93
CA ILE A 485 -21.66 -20.05 -17.42
C ILE A 485 -21.15 -19.20 -18.60
N ARG A 486 -20.51 -19.85 -19.59
CA ARG A 486 -19.97 -19.13 -20.75
C ARG A 486 -21.08 -18.47 -21.56
N GLY A 487 -22.27 -19.07 -21.67
CA GLY A 487 -23.41 -18.47 -22.33
C GLY A 487 -23.86 -17.16 -21.65
N ILE A 488 -23.96 -17.16 -20.32
CA ILE A 488 -24.34 -15.97 -19.54
C ILE A 488 -23.25 -14.88 -19.62
N ILE A 489 -21.98 -15.27 -19.45
CA ILE A 489 -20.84 -14.35 -19.56
C ILE A 489 -20.75 -13.74 -20.96
N GLN A 490 -20.86 -14.55 -22.01
CA GLN A 490 -20.79 -14.09 -23.39
C GLN A 490 -21.95 -13.17 -23.74
N LYS A 491 -23.17 -13.47 -23.28
CA LYS A 491 -24.32 -12.58 -23.43
C LYS A 491 -24.06 -11.23 -22.77
N ALA A 492 -23.59 -11.23 -21.52
CA ALA A 492 -23.27 -10.00 -20.80
C ALA A 492 -22.16 -9.17 -21.46
N ILE A 493 -21.13 -9.84 -22.02
CA ILE A 493 -20.07 -9.18 -22.81
C ILE A 493 -20.65 -8.56 -24.09
N ASN A 494 -21.47 -9.32 -24.83
CA ASN A 494 -22.08 -8.84 -26.08
C ASN A 494 -23.01 -7.65 -25.85
N GLU A 495 -23.77 -7.67 -24.74
CA GLU A 495 -24.71 -6.60 -24.35
C GLU A 495 -24.02 -5.46 -23.57
N SER A 496 -22.68 -5.49 -23.43
CA SER A 496 -21.86 -4.49 -22.72
C SER A 496 -22.30 -4.22 -21.28
N TYR A 497 -22.82 -5.25 -20.59
CA TYR A 497 -23.20 -5.14 -19.19
C TYR A 497 -21.98 -5.08 -18.29
N THR A 498 -21.95 -4.09 -17.40
CA THR A 498 -20.91 -3.95 -16.36
C THR A 498 -21.26 -4.70 -15.07
N SER A 499 -22.54 -5.02 -14.86
CA SER A 499 -23.07 -5.80 -13.74
C SER A 499 -24.18 -6.71 -14.24
N LEU A 500 -24.23 -7.93 -13.74
CA LEU A 500 -25.34 -8.84 -14.00
C LEU A 500 -26.53 -8.51 -13.10
N ASP A 501 -27.73 -8.95 -13.48
CA ASP A 501 -28.87 -8.96 -12.59
C ASP A 501 -28.76 -10.12 -11.56
N ASN A 502 -29.64 -10.12 -10.55
CA ASN A 502 -29.57 -11.11 -9.48
C ASN A 502 -29.90 -12.54 -9.95
N VAL A 503 -30.72 -12.70 -10.98
CA VAL A 503 -31.14 -14.02 -11.45
C VAL A 503 -30.00 -14.67 -12.22
N ASP A 504 -29.34 -13.94 -13.11
CA ASP A 504 -28.18 -14.44 -13.83
C ASP A 504 -26.97 -14.60 -12.91
N SER A 505 -26.79 -13.71 -11.92
CA SER A 505 -25.79 -13.88 -10.86
C SER A 505 -26.02 -15.17 -10.06
N SER A 506 -27.27 -15.46 -9.67
CA SER A 506 -27.62 -16.66 -8.91
C SER A 506 -27.43 -17.94 -9.72
N LYS A 507 -27.70 -17.91 -11.04
CA LYS A 507 -27.41 -19.04 -11.94
C LYS A 507 -25.91 -19.33 -12.02
N ILE A 508 -25.05 -18.30 -12.09
CA ILE A 508 -23.60 -18.49 -12.09
C ILE A 508 -23.15 -19.17 -10.78
N ILE A 509 -23.63 -18.70 -9.63
CA ILE A 509 -23.30 -19.31 -8.33
C ILE A 509 -23.85 -20.74 -8.22
N SER A 510 -25.08 -20.98 -8.66
CA SER A 510 -25.70 -22.32 -8.65
C SER A 510 -24.95 -23.30 -9.55
N SER A 511 -24.44 -22.83 -10.69
CA SER A 511 -23.71 -23.68 -11.64
C SER A 511 -22.38 -24.21 -11.09
N VAL A 512 -21.75 -23.53 -10.13
CA VAL A 512 -20.58 -24.04 -9.40
C VAL A 512 -20.95 -24.90 -8.18
N GLY A 513 -22.22 -25.30 -8.05
CA GLY A 513 -22.68 -26.21 -7.00
C GLY A 513 -22.91 -25.55 -5.64
N VAL A 514 -23.17 -24.24 -5.62
CA VAL A 514 -23.54 -23.51 -4.40
C VAL A 514 -25.07 -23.40 -4.33
N PRO A 515 -25.73 -23.91 -3.27
CA PRO A 515 -27.19 -23.86 -3.17
C PRO A 515 -27.71 -22.41 -3.14
N ALA A 516 -28.72 -22.12 -3.94
CA ALA A 516 -29.45 -20.86 -3.93
C ALA A 516 -30.94 -21.14 -3.71
N PRO A 517 -31.66 -20.29 -2.95
CA PRO A 517 -33.10 -20.45 -2.78
C PRO A 517 -33.81 -20.26 -4.13
N ALA A 518 -34.89 -21.01 -4.34
CA ALA A 518 -35.74 -20.89 -5.52
C ALA A 518 -36.09 -19.42 -5.77
N THR A 519 -35.94 -18.97 -7.01
CA THR A 519 -36.01 -17.56 -7.39
C THR A 519 -36.64 -17.42 -8.76
N LYS A 520 -37.55 -16.47 -8.94
CA LYS A 520 -38.22 -16.21 -10.22
C LYS A 520 -38.48 -14.70 -10.42
N HIS A 521 -38.43 -14.22 -11.66
CA HIS A 521 -39.00 -12.93 -12.02
C HIS A 521 -40.52 -13.05 -12.16
N VAL A 522 -41.25 -12.09 -11.60
CA VAL A 522 -42.70 -12.05 -11.64
C VAL A 522 -43.15 -10.73 -12.24
N GLU A 523 -44.06 -10.80 -13.20
CA GLU A 523 -44.63 -9.65 -13.88
C GLU A 523 -45.96 -9.21 -13.24
N ASN A 524 -46.63 -10.12 -12.55
CA ASN A 524 -47.91 -9.88 -11.88
C ASN A 524 -48.04 -10.70 -10.59
N ILE A 525 -49.06 -10.36 -9.80
CA ILE A 525 -49.33 -10.97 -8.50
C ILE A 525 -49.71 -12.46 -8.62
N ASP A 526 -50.40 -12.87 -9.68
CA ASP A 526 -50.80 -14.27 -9.88
C ASP A 526 -49.58 -15.19 -10.02
N GLN A 527 -48.56 -14.75 -10.77
CA GLN A 527 -47.28 -15.46 -10.87
C GLN A 527 -46.53 -15.53 -9.52
N ALA A 528 -46.66 -14.49 -8.68
CA ALA A 528 -46.07 -14.47 -7.35
C ALA A 528 -46.79 -15.43 -6.38
N LYS A 529 -48.12 -15.51 -6.46
CA LYS A 529 -48.94 -16.46 -5.68
C LYS A 529 -48.66 -17.90 -6.07
N GLU A 530 -48.60 -18.18 -7.38
CA GLU A 530 -48.24 -19.51 -7.90
C GLU A 530 -46.86 -19.96 -7.37
N PHE A 531 -45.87 -19.06 -7.43
CA PHE A 531 -44.54 -19.34 -6.91
C PHE A 531 -44.57 -19.66 -5.40
N ALA A 532 -45.31 -18.88 -4.60
CA ALA A 532 -45.42 -19.08 -3.16
C ALA A 532 -46.14 -20.39 -2.81
N MET A 533 -47.16 -20.80 -3.56
CA MET A 533 -47.84 -22.10 -3.39
C MET A 533 -46.92 -23.28 -3.70
N GLN A 534 -46.10 -23.17 -4.76
CA GLN A 534 -45.17 -24.22 -5.17
C GLN A 534 -43.96 -24.36 -4.23
N ASN A 535 -43.45 -23.26 -3.70
CA ASN A 535 -42.18 -23.23 -2.93
C ASN A 535 -42.40 -23.06 -1.41
N GLY A 536 -43.63 -22.79 -0.97
CA GLY A 536 -44.03 -22.61 0.42
C GLY A 536 -43.57 -21.29 1.05
N TRP A 537 -44.11 -20.97 2.23
CA TRP A 537 -43.84 -19.75 3.00
C TRP A 537 -42.66 -19.90 3.99
N PRO A 538 -41.92 -18.82 4.34
CA PRO A 538 -42.07 -17.46 3.82
C PRO A 538 -41.48 -17.27 2.42
N VAL A 539 -41.86 -16.18 1.76
CA VAL A 539 -41.25 -15.66 0.54
C VAL A 539 -40.69 -14.26 0.74
N VAL A 540 -39.85 -13.81 -0.19
CA VAL A 540 -39.19 -12.50 -0.19
C VAL A 540 -39.43 -11.83 -1.54
N LEU A 541 -39.85 -10.57 -1.54
CA LEU A 541 -39.93 -9.75 -2.75
C LEU A 541 -38.74 -8.79 -2.83
N LYS A 542 -38.09 -8.73 -3.99
CA LYS A 542 -36.93 -7.89 -4.26
C LYS A 542 -37.10 -7.14 -5.58
N LEU A 543 -36.62 -5.89 -5.65
CA LEU A 543 -36.42 -5.21 -6.92
C LEU A 543 -35.16 -5.74 -7.60
N SER A 544 -35.27 -6.05 -8.89
CA SER A 544 -34.16 -6.42 -9.75
C SER A 544 -33.99 -5.36 -10.82
N ILE A 545 -32.90 -4.61 -10.73
CA ILE A 545 -32.52 -3.56 -11.68
C ILE A 545 -31.04 -3.77 -12.00
N PRO A 546 -30.63 -3.83 -13.28
CA PRO A 546 -29.22 -3.80 -13.64
C PRO A 546 -28.53 -2.56 -13.05
N GLY A 547 -27.53 -2.75 -12.19
CA GLY A 547 -26.74 -1.67 -11.60
C GLY A 547 -27.26 -1.05 -10.29
N LEU A 548 -28.40 -1.48 -9.73
CA LEU A 548 -28.83 -1.03 -8.39
C LEU A 548 -28.13 -1.85 -7.30
N LEU A 549 -27.10 -1.24 -6.69
CA LEU A 549 -26.22 -1.90 -5.72
C LEU A 549 -26.80 -1.97 -4.28
N HIS A 550 -27.61 -1.00 -3.86
CA HIS A 550 -28.11 -0.89 -2.47
C HIS A 550 -29.65 -0.96 -2.36
N LYS A 551 -30.21 -2.14 -2.62
CA LYS A 551 -31.67 -2.37 -2.71
C LYS A 551 -32.42 -2.12 -1.40
N LYS A 552 -31.80 -2.42 -0.25
CA LYS A 552 -32.41 -2.18 1.07
C LYS A 552 -32.57 -0.70 1.38
N GLU A 553 -31.66 0.16 0.92
CA GLU A 553 -31.65 1.60 1.20
C GLU A 553 -32.78 2.34 0.46
N VAL A 554 -33.20 1.84 -0.70
CA VAL A 554 -34.43 2.29 -1.40
C VAL A 554 -35.70 1.54 -0.94
N GLY A 555 -35.55 0.67 0.07
CA GLY A 555 -36.62 -0.21 0.56
C GLY A 555 -37.17 -1.16 -0.51
N GLY A 556 -36.35 -1.56 -1.47
CA GLY A 556 -36.67 -2.48 -2.57
C GLY A 556 -36.56 -3.96 -2.19
N VAL A 557 -36.60 -4.29 -0.88
CA VAL A 557 -36.60 -5.67 -0.37
C VAL A 557 -37.65 -5.76 0.74
N ILE A 558 -38.59 -6.70 0.60
CA ILE A 558 -39.59 -7.03 1.63
C ILE A 558 -39.41 -8.51 1.97
N VAL A 559 -39.04 -8.78 3.22
CA VAL A 559 -38.78 -10.13 3.77
C VAL A 559 -39.95 -10.61 4.63
N ASP A 560 -39.91 -11.88 5.04
CA ASP A 560 -40.84 -12.49 6.00
C ASP A 560 -42.32 -12.39 5.60
N ILE A 561 -42.61 -12.54 4.30
CA ILE A 561 -43.98 -12.63 3.80
C ILE A 561 -44.48 -14.04 4.09
N MET A 562 -45.44 -14.20 5.00
CA MET A 562 -45.84 -15.48 5.59
C MET A 562 -47.10 -16.08 4.99
N ASN A 563 -47.90 -15.29 4.26
CA ASN A 563 -49.16 -15.73 3.70
C ASN A 563 -49.55 -14.89 2.47
N GLU A 564 -50.61 -15.33 1.79
CA GLU A 564 -51.09 -14.73 0.55
C GLU A 564 -51.51 -13.26 0.72
N LYS A 565 -52.16 -12.91 1.84
CA LYS A 565 -52.59 -11.54 2.12
C LYS A 565 -51.40 -10.59 2.25
N GLU A 566 -50.38 -11.00 3.01
CA GLU A 566 -49.15 -10.22 3.14
C GLU A 566 -48.40 -10.10 1.80
N LEU A 567 -48.48 -11.12 0.95
CA LEU A 567 -47.89 -11.09 -0.39
C LEU A 567 -48.60 -10.06 -1.28
N ASP A 568 -49.93 -10.03 -1.27
CA ASP A 568 -50.73 -9.04 -1.99
C ASP A 568 -50.34 -7.61 -1.56
N ASP A 569 -50.36 -7.33 -0.26
CA ASP A 569 -50.00 -6.02 0.28
C ASP A 569 -48.57 -5.61 -0.09
N SER A 570 -47.63 -6.56 0.02
CA SER A 570 -46.21 -6.34 -0.27
C SER A 570 -45.96 -6.11 -1.76
N PHE A 571 -46.66 -6.82 -2.64
CA PHE A 571 -46.53 -6.67 -4.09
C PHE A 571 -47.04 -5.31 -4.55
N HIS A 572 -48.21 -4.87 -4.08
CA HIS A 572 -48.74 -3.54 -4.40
C HIS A 572 -47.81 -2.43 -3.90
N LYS A 573 -47.26 -2.57 -2.69
CA LYS A 573 -46.27 -1.65 -2.14
C LYS A 573 -45.01 -1.58 -2.99
N MET A 574 -44.56 -2.72 -3.52
CA MET A 574 -43.39 -2.79 -4.39
C MET A 574 -43.66 -2.15 -5.76
N THR A 575 -44.81 -2.44 -6.38
CA THR A 575 -45.20 -1.87 -7.68
C THR A 575 -45.30 -0.34 -7.61
N ARG A 576 -45.95 0.20 -6.57
CA ARG A 576 -46.03 1.65 -6.37
C ARG A 576 -44.65 2.30 -6.25
N LYS A 577 -43.71 1.64 -5.56
CA LYS A 577 -42.31 2.11 -5.50
C LYS A 577 -41.64 2.14 -6.87
N VAL A 578 -41.88 1.13 -7.71
CA VAL A 578 -41.35 1.12 -9.09
C VAL A 578 -41.86 2.32 -9.88
N GLU A 579 -43.13 2.69 -9.72
CA GLU A 579 -43.73 3.86 -10.39
C GLU A 579 -43.13 5.19 -9.91
N GLU A 580 -42.82 5.31 -8.62
CA GLU A 580 -42.25 6.50 -7.96
C GLU A 580 -40.75 6.71 -8.24
N LEU A 581 -40.01 5.72 -8.76
CA LEU A 581 -38.56 5.83 -9.03
C LEU A 581 -38.24 6.78 -10.20
N ASN A 582 -37.66 7.95 -9.95
CA ASN A 582 -37.16 8.89 -10.97
C ASN A 582 -35.84 8.42 -11.63
N THR A 583 -35.89 7.31 -12.37
CA THR A 583 -34.73 6.80 -13.12
C THR A 583 -35.02 6.71 -14.62
N GLN A 584 -34.08 7.14 -15.47
CA GLN A 584 -34.13 6.99 -16.93
C GLN A 584 -34.29 5.51 -17.39
N ASN A 585 -34.14 4.54 -16.48
CA ASN A 585 -34.23 3.09 -16.70
C ASN A 585 -35.51 2.43 -16.14
N LYS A 586 -36.63 3.15 -15.99
CA LYS A 586 -37.92 2.57 -15.49
C LYS A 586 -38.33 1.27 -16.21
N GLN A 587 -38.03 1.13 -17.50
CA GLN A 587 -38.38 -0.05 -18.31
C GLN A 587 -37.60 -1.32 -17.95
N ASN A 588 -36.49 -1.21 -17.20
CA ASN A 588 -35.61 -2.34 -16.85
C ASN A 588 -35.79 -2.83 -15.40
N VAL A 589 -36.79 -2.29 -14.68
CA VAL A 589 -37.08 -2.68 -13.30
C VAL A 589 -38.02 -3.89 -13.27
N LYS A 590 -37.56 -4.99 -12.70
CA LYS A 590 -38.37 -6.22 -12.53
C LYS A 590 -38.60 -6.52 -11.05
N ILE A 591 -39.74 -7.11 -10.73
CA ILE A 591 -39.98 -7.67 -9.40
C ILE A 591 -39.49 -9.13 -9.40
N GLN A 592 -38.73 -9.49 -8.38
CA GLN A 592 -38.21 -10.82 -8.13
C GLN A 592 -38.87 -11.38 -6.88
N ILE A 593 -39.38 -12.61 -6.97
CA ILE A 593 -39.81 -13.39 -5.81
C ILE A 593 -38.80 -14.49 -5.53
N GLN A 594 -38.53 -14.75 -4.26
CA GLN A 594 -37.56 -15.74 -3.80
C GLN A 594 -38.08 -16.47 -2.56
N LYS A 595 -37.76 -17.76 -2.44
CA LYS A 595 -38.03 -18.53 -1.23
C LYS A 595 -37.24 -17.98 -0.05
N GLY A 596 -37.92 -17.63 1.05
CA GLY A 596 -37.26 -17.17 2.27
C GLY A 596 -36.59 -18.32 3.02
N ILE A 597 -35.33 -18.12 3.43
CA ILE A 597 -34.58 -19.05 4.28
C ILE A 597 -34.64 -18.53 5.72
N GLN A 598 -35.36 -19.25 6.58
CA GLN A 598 -35.49 -18.89 7.99
C GLN A 598 -34.38 -19.54 8.83
N ARG A 599 -33.87 -18.78 9.82
CA ARG A 599 -32.90 -19.20 10.86
C ARG A 599 -31.53 -19.66 10.33
N GLY A 600 -30.52 -18.83 10.53
CA GLY A 600 -29.13 -19.15 10.21
C GLY A 600 -28.18 -17.98 10.50
N VAL A 601 -26.88 -18.27 10.56
CA VAL A 601 -25.84 -17.25 10.68
C VAL A 601 -25.60 -16.63 9.30
N GLN A 602 -25.62 -15.29 9.22
CA GLN A 602 -25.36 -14.56 7.99
C GLN A 602 -23.86 -14.28 7.86
N VAL A 603 -23.27 -14.76 6.77
CA VAL A 603 -21.86 -14.53 6.42
C VAL A 603 -21.78 -13.90 5.03
N ILE A 604 -20.62 -13.32 4.71
CA ILE A 604 -20.29 -12.80 3.38
C ILE A 604 -19.15 -13.61 2.79
N ILE A 605 -19.27 -13.95 1.51
CA ILE A 605 -18.16 -14.42 0.68
C ILE A 605 -18.03 -13.47 -0.49
N GLY A 606 -16.84 -12.89 -0.67
CA GLY A 606 -16.53 -12.00 -1.78
C GLY A 606 -15.30 -12.48 -2.53
N ILE A 607 -15.25 -12.25 -3.83
CA ILE A 607 -14.05 -12.33 -4.65
C ILE A 607 -13.90 -10.97 -5.32
N LYS A 608 -12.69 -10.42 -5.26
CA LYS A 608 -12.35 -9.18 -5.94
C LYS A 608 -11.00 -9.33 -6.61
N LYS A 609 -10.84 -8.73 -7.79
CA LYS A 609 -9.52 -8.59 -8.42
C LYS A 609 -8.78 -7.38 -7.85
N ASP A 610 -7.74 -7.65 -7.09
CA ASP A 610 -6.73 -6.66 -6.71
C ASP A 610 -5.80 -6.37 -7.91
N SER A 611 -5.38 -5.12 -8.06
CA SER A 611 -4.57 -4.68 -9.20
C SER A 611 -3.13 -5.20 -9.16
N THR A 612 -2.63 -5.59 -7.98
CA THR A 612 -1.26 -6.08 -7.76
C THR A 612 -1.24 -7.59 -7.57
N PHE A 613 -2.16 -8.12 -6.77
CA PHE A 613 -2.15 -9.51 -6.30
C PHE A 613 -3.16 -10.44 -6.99
N GLY A 614 -3.93 -9.94 -7.96
CA GLY A 614 -4.89 -10.73 -8.69
C GLY A 614 -6.15 -11.03 -7.86
N SER A 615 -6.74 -12.20 -8.07
CA SER A 615 -8.02 -12.55 -7.44
C SER A 615 -7.83 -12.91 -5.95
N VAL A 616 -8.51 -12.18 -5.08
CA VAL A 616 -8.53 -12.41 -3.63
C VAL A 616 -9.94 -12.74 -3.16
N LEU A 617 -10.04 -13.63 -2.18
CA LEU A 617 -11.28 -14.00 -1.52
C LEU A 617 -11.40 -13.27 -0.18
N LEU A 618 -12.61 -12.83 0.15
CA LEU A 618 -13.01 -12.21 1.41
C LEU A 618 -14.05 -13.11 2.09
N PHE A 619 -13.87 -13.35 3.38
CA PHE A 619 -14.85 -14.02 4.25
C PHE A 619 -15.09 -13.21 5.53
N GLY A 620 -16.34 -13.18 6.01
CA GLY A 620 -16.69 -12.48 7.23
C GLY A 620 -18.15 -12.55 7.63
N ALA A 621 -18.53 -11.81 8.67
CA ALA A 621 -19.92 -11.57 9.03
C ALA A 621 -20.69 -10.84 7.91
N GLY A 622 -21.87 -11.33 7.56
CA GLY A 622 -22.68 -10.85 6.44
C GLY A 622 -24.00 -10.19 6.87
N GLY A 623 -24.76 -9.73 5.88
CA GLY A 623 -26.07 -9.12 6.09
C GLY A 623 -26.01 -7.80 6.86
N SER A 624 -26.94 -7.60 7.79
CA SER A 624 -26.99 -6.39 8.63
C SER A 624 -25.77 -6.22 9.53
N TYR A 625 -25.04 -7.31 9.81
CA TYR A 625 -23.88 -7.28 10.70
C TYR A 625 -22.56 -6.93 9.97
N ALA A 626 -22.55 -6.96 8.63
CA ALA A 626 -21.35 -6.75 7.84
C ALA A 626 -20.68 -5.38 8.10
N GLN A 627 -21.47 -4.32 8.26
CA GLN A 627 -20.96 -2.97 8.54
C GLN A 627 -20.57 -2.76 10.01
N LEU A 628 -21.15 -3.53 10.94
CA LEU A 628 -21.00 -3.33 12.38
C LEU A 628 -19.80 -4.07 12.98
N ILE A 629 -19.49 -5.28 12.49
CA ILE A 629 -18.55 -6.20 13.15
C ILE A 629 -17.10 -6.05 12.61
N ASN A 630 -16.91 -5.35 11.48
CA ASN A 630 -15.65 -5.20 10.74
C ASN A 630 -14.84 -6.52 10.69
N ASP A 631 -15.53 -7.59 10.27
CA ASP A 631 -14.98 -8.94 10.17
C ASP A 631 -14.56 -9.20 8.73
N LYS A 632 -13.31 -8.87 8.39
CA LYS A 632 -12.79 -8.97 7.02
C LYS A 632 -11.57 -9.87 7.00
N ASN A 633 -11.74 -11.10 6.55
CA ASN A 633 -10.67 -12.10 6.47
C ASN A 633 -10.37 -12.37 5.00
N ILE A 634 -9.14 -12.12 4.58
CA ILE A 634 -8.74 -12.14 3.17
C ILE A 634 -7.89 -13.39 2.90
N HIS A 635 -8.02 -13.99 1.72
CA HIS A 635 -7.19 -15.12 1.28
C HIS A 635 -6.82 -15.00 -0.20
N LYS A 636 -5.59 -15.40 -0.57
CA LYS A 636 -5.23 -15.55 -1.99
C LYS A 636 -5.98 -16.73 -2.61
N LEU A 637 -6.26 -16.66 -3.91
CA LEU A 637 -6.74 -17.80 -4.66
C LEU A 637 -5.57 -18.49 -5.42
N PRO A 638 -5.66 -19.81 -5.68
CA PRO A 638 -6.72 -20.74 -5.26
C PRO A 638 -6.69 -21.04 -3.74
N ILE A 639 -7.81 -21.51 -3.20
CA ILE A 639 -7.98 -21.91 -1.79
C ILE A 639 -8.42 -23.37 -1.70
N ASN A 640 -7.89 -24.12 -0.74
CA ASN A 640 -8.32 -25.50 -0.44
C ASN A 640 -9.19 -25.58 0.84
N ILE A 641 -9.74 -26.77 1.15
CA ILE A 641 -10.62 -26.97 2.31
C ILE A 641 -9.92 -26.67 3.65
N THR A 642 -8.66 -27.07 3.79
CA THR A 642 -7.88 -26.83 5.02
C THR A 642 -7.66 -25.33 5.25
N GLU A 643 -7.38 -24.59 4.18
CA GLU A 643 -7.24 -23.14 4.20
C GLU A 643 -8.58 -22.44 4.43
N ALA A 644 -9.67 -22.92 3.82
CA ALA A 644 -11.01 -22.41 4.04
C ALA A 644 -11.45 -22.57 5.51
N ARG A 645 -11.15 -23.73 6.13
CA ARG A 645 -11.37 -23.94 7.56
C ARG A 645 -10.63 -22.89 8.40
N LYS A 646 -9.32 -22.72 8.17
CA LYS A 646 -8.50 -21.72 8.89
C LYS A 646 -8.99 -20.29 8.64
N LEU A 647 -9.48 -19.98 7.44
CA LEU A 647 -10.04 -18.68 7.10
C LEU A 647 -11.32 -18.41 7.90
N VAL A 648 -12.21 -19.39 7.99
CA VAL A 648 -13.44 -19.31 8.78
C VAL A 648 -13.11 -19.23 10.27
N GLU A 649 -12.22 -20.06 10.80
CA GLU A 649 -11.85 -20.06 12.24
C GLU A 649 -11.29 -18.71 12.73
N LYS A 650 -10.63 -17.94 11.85
CA LYS A 650 -10.14 -16.58 12.15
C LYS A 650 -11.25 -15.54 12.23
N SER A 651 -12.39 -15.79 11.57
CA SER A 651 -13.49 -14.84 11.48
C SER A 651 -14.24 -14.74 12.81
N LYS A 652 -14.67 -13.52 13.15
CA LYS A 652 -15.52 -13.29 14.33
C LYS A 652 -16.85 -14.05 14.22
N ALA A 653 -17.36 -14.23 13.00
CA ALA A 653 -18.57 -15.03 12.73
C ALA A 653 -18.43 -16.49 13.17
N TYR A 654 -17.20 -17.04 13.26
CA TYR A 654 -16.97 -18.41 13.71
C TYR A 654 -17.53 -18.70 15.10
N THR A 655 -17.51 -17.70 15.99
CA THR A 655 -18.07 -17.82 17.34
C THR A 655 -19.53 -18.24 17.32
N PHE A 656 -20.30 -17.74 16.35
CA PHE A 656 -21.70 -18.13 16.14
C PHE A 656 -21.82 -19.43 15.35
N LEU A 657 -20.97 -19.62 14.33
CA LEU A 657 -21.02 -20.81 13.46
C LEU A 657 -20.71 -22.12 14.20
N LYS A 658 -19.84 -22.09 15.21
CA LYS A 658 -19.49 -23.28 16.01
C LYS A 658 -20.54 -23.68 17.05
N GLY A 659 -21.57 -22.86 17.24
CA GLY A 659 -22.58 -23.01 18.30
C GLY A 659 -22.08 -22.54 19.68
N THR A 660 -23.00 -22.14 20.56
CA THR A 660 -22.68 -21.76 21.94
C THR A 660 -23.57 -22.51 22.94
N GLY A 661 -23.00 -22.95 24.07
CA GLY A 661 -23.78 -23.31 25.26
C GLY A 661 -24.82 -24.43 25.08
N GLY A 662 -24.57 -25.42 24.21
CA GLY A 662 -25.47 -26.56 23.99
C GLY A 662 -26.18 -26.59 22.63
N GLU A 663 -26.05 -25.54 21.81
CA GLU A 663 -26.51 -25.55 20.42
C GLU A 663 -25.56 -26.35 19.51
N PRO A 664 -26.05 -27.17 18.57
CA PRO A 664 -25.20 -27.86 17.60
C PRO A 664 -24.49 -26.87 16.67
N PRO A 665 -23.28 -27.20 16.18
CA PRO A 665 -22.61 -26.38 15.18
C PRO A 665 -23.45 -26.28 13.90
N TYR A 666 -23.34 -25.16 13.20
CA TYR A 666 -23.93 -24.98 11.88
C TYR A 666 -23.22 -25.86 10.84
N ALA A 667 -23.73 -25.93 9.60
CA ALA A 667 -23.20 -26.74 8.52
C ALA A 667 -21.82 -26.27 8.00
N LEU A 668 -20.80 -26.35 8.84
CA LEU A 668 -19.44 -25.86 8.60
C LEU A 668 -18.76 -26.57 7.42
N ASP A 669 -18.91 -27.89 7.29
CA ASP A 669 -18.29 -28.63 6.18
C ASP A 669 -18.83 -28.16 4.81
N LYS A 670 -20.15 -27.95 4.72
CA LYS A 670 -20.78 -27.37 3.53
C LYS A 670 -20.31 -25.94 3.27
N LEU A 671 -20.09 -25.14 4.32
CA LEU A 671 -19.55 -23.79 4.17
C LEU A 671 -18.14 -23.81 3.58
N TYR A 672 -17.28 -24.73 4.03
CA TYR A 672 -15.92 -24.87 3.49
C TYR A 672 -15.96 -25.27 2.01
N GLU A 673 -16.84 -26.20 1.62
CA GLU A 673 -17.06 -26.57 0.22
C GLU A 673 -17.51 -25.37 -0.63
N VAL A 674 -18.46 -24.58 -0.12
CA VAL A 674 -18.94 -23.37 -0.81
C VAL A 674 -17.81 -22.37 -1.02
N ILE A 675 -16.97 -22.11 -0.01
CA ILE A 675 -15.81 -21.21 -0.14
C ILE A 675 -14.86 -21.68 -1.26
N VAL A 676 -14.56 -22.98 -1.31
CA VAL A 676 -13.67 -23.54 -2.34
C VAL A 676 -14.32 -23.48 -3.74
N ARG A 677 -15.61 -23.81 -3.86
CA ARG A 677 -16.37 -23.73 -5.13
C ARG A 677 -16.43 -22.30 -5.66
N VAL A 678 -16.72 -21.34 -4.79
CA VAL A 678 -16.69 -19.90 -5.14
C VAL A 678 -15.28 -19.48 -5.54
N GLY A 679 -14.24 -19.89 -4.81
CA GLY A 679 -12.84 -19.62 -5.18
C GLY A 679 -12.46 -20.15 -6.57
N LYS A 680 -12.96 -21.32 -6.97
CA LYS A 680 -12.76 -21.90 -8.31
C LYS A 680 -13.44 -21.10 -9.42
N LEU A 681 -14.57 -20.45 -9.14
CA LEU A 681 -15.24 -19.56 -10.10
C LEU A 681 -14.29 -18.45 -10.59
N ALA A 682 -13.47 -17.87 -9.70
CA ALA A 682 -12.52 -16.81 -10.08
C ALA A 682 -11.46 -17.28 -11.11
N VAL A 683 -11.06 -18.56 -11.01
CA VAL A 683 -10.06 -19.17 -11.88
C VAL A 683 -10.70 -19.55 -13.23
N MET A 684 -11.93 -20.06 -13.21
CA MET A 684 -12.65 -20.50 -14.41
C MET A 684 -13.22 -19.35 -15.24
N ALA A 685 -13.56 -18.23 -14.60
CA ALA A 685 -14.18 -17.06 -15.22
C ALA A 685 -13.34 -15.79 -14.95
N PRO A 686 -12.15 -15.64 -15.58
CA PRO A 686 -11.29 -14.47 -15.43
C PRO A 686 -11.94 -13.17 -15.97
N GLU A 687 -13.06 -13.26 -16.66
CA GLU A 687 -13.87 -12.12 -17.11
C GLU A 687 -14.63 -11.46 -15.96
N LEU A 688 -14.75 -12.11 -14.79
CA LEU A 688 -15.40 -11.52 -13.61
C LEU A 688 -14.40 -10.63 -12.87
N ALA A 689 -14.84 -9.43 -12.50
CA ALA A 689 -14.04 -8.49 -11.68
C ALA A 689 -14.37 -8.61 -10.19
N GLU A 690 -15.64 -8.84 -9.87
CA GLU A 690 -16.12 -8.99 -8.50
C GLU A 690 -17.25 -10.02 -8.46
N VAL A 691 -17.25 -10.86 -7.43
CA VAL A 691 -18.36 -11.76 -7.08
C VAL A 691 -18.62 -11.58 -5.60
N GLU A 692 -19.85 -11.31 -5.19
CA GLU A 692 -20.21 -11.18 -3.77
C GLU A 692 -21.47 -11.99 -3.49
N ILE A 693 -21.46 -12.76 -2.40
CA ILE A 693 -22.63 -13.43 -1.84
C ILE A 693 -22.88 -12.83 -0.46
N ASN A 694 -23.93 -12.02 -0.34
CA ASN A 694 -24.22 -11.24 0.87
C ASN A 694 -25.72 -10.93 1.05
N PRO A 695 -26.44 -11.65 1.92
CA PRO A 695 -25.94 -12.66 2.83
C PRO A 695 -25.83 -14.04 2.17
N LEU A 696 -24.80 -14.79 2.56
CA LEU A 696 -24.79 -16.25 2.56
C LEU A 696 -25.33 -16.72 3.92
N ILE A 697 -26.39 -17.52 3.94
CA ILE A 697 -27.01 -17.99 5.18
C ILE A 697 -26.57 -19.41 5.48
N VAL A 698 -25.89 -19.60 6.61
CA VAL A 698 -25.48 -20.91 7.11
C VAL A 698 -26.52 -21.39 8.11
N THR A 699 -27.21 -22.48 7.79
CA THR A 699 -28.20 -23.16 8.64
C THR A 699 -27.57 -24.39 9.30
N LEU A 700 -28.30 -25.10 10.16
CA LEU A 700 -27.80 -26.33 10.79
C LEU A 700 -27.48 -27.43 9.76
N ASN A 701 -28.19 -27.44 8.63
CA ASN A 701 -28.12 -28.53 7.66
C ASN A 701 -27.53 -28.10 6.31
N ASP A 702 -27.57 -26.82 5.96
CA ASP A 702 -27.18 -26.34 4.63
C ASP A 702 -26.72 -24.88 4.59
N VAL A 703 -26.18 -24.47 3.43
CA VAL A 703 -25.64 -23.13 3.16
C VAL A 703 -26.30 -22.55 1.91
N TRP A 704 -26.90 -21.37 2.04
CA TRP A 704 -27.74 -20.77 1.00
C TRP A 704 -27.22 -19.40 0.55
N ALA A 705 -26.95 -19.26 -0.75
CA ALA A 705 -26.63 -17.99 -1.40
C ALA A 705 -27.90 -17.16 -1.65
N VAL A 706 -28.26 -16.30 -0.70
CA VAL A 706 -29.56 -15.59 -0.73
C VAL A 706 -29.53 -14.34 -1.60
N ASP A 707 -28.38 -13.65 -1.65
CA ASP A 707 -28.19 -12.51 -2.52
C ASP A 707 -26.79 -12.55 -3.12
N THR A 708 -26.73 -12.47 -4.44
CA THR A 708 -25.52 -12.68 -5.24
C THR A 708 -25.36 -11.52 -6.19
N LYS A 709 -24.15 -10.97 -6.24
CA LYS A 709 -23.76 -9.87 -7.09
C LYS A 709 -22.56 -10.29 -7.90
N VAL A 710 -22.61 -10.05 -9.21
CA VAL A 710 -21.50 -10.34 -10.13
C VAL A 710 -21.24 -9.10 -10.99
N ILE A 711 -20.00 -8.61 -10.95
CA ILE A 711 -19.50 -7.50 -11.77
C ILE A 711 -18.53 -8.06 -12.81
N MET A 712 -18.75 -7.65 -14.06
CA MET A 712 -17.89 -8.03 -15.18
C MET A 712 -16.66 -7.11 -15.22
N LYS A 713 -15.52 -7.67 -15.63
CA LYS A 713 -14.35 -6.89 -16.01
C LYS A 713 -14.75 -6.00 -17.18
N LYS A 714 -14.60 -4.69 -17.03
CA LYS A 714 -14.70 -3.77 -18.18
C LYS A 714 -13.72 -4.26 -19.23
N SER A 715 -14.19 -4.56 -20.44
CA SER A 715 -13.31 -5.01 -21.51
C SER A 715 -12.21 -3.96 -21.68
N ASP A 716 -10.95 -4.37 -21.86
CA ASP A 716 -9.88 -3.40 -22.15
C ASP A 716 -10.11 -2.70 -23.51
N ALA A 717 -11.05 -3.19 -24.34
CA ALA A 717 -11.60 -2.50 -25.50
C ALA A 717 -12.57 -1.35 -25.16
N GLN A 718 -13.00 -1.27 -23.90
CA GLN A 718 -13.80 -0.19 -23.30
C GLN A 718 -13.22 0.27 -21.96
N LYS A 719 -11.90 0.20 -21.76
CA LYS A 719 -11.29 1.40 -21.18
C LYS A 719 -11.61 2.48 -22.21
N PRO A 720 -12.23 3.59 -21.83
CA PRO A 720 -11.92 4.78 -22.55
C PRO A 720 -10.39 4.93 -22.41
N LYS A 721 -9.64 4.47 -23.41
CA LYS A 721 -8.72 5.41 -24.05
C LYS A 721 -9.63 6.52 -24.59
N VAL A 722 -10.20 7.35 -23.71
CA VAL A 722 -10.19 8.75 -24.07
C VAL A 722 -8.69 9.02 -23.98
N ALA A 723 -7.99 8.90 -25.12
CA ALA A 723 -7.00 9.93 -25.40
C ALA A 723 -7.80 11.20 -25.17
N ALA A 724 -7.67 11.79 -23.98
CA ALA A 724 -8.55 12.84 -23.49
C ALA A 724 -8.70 13.80 -24.67
N LYS A 725 -9.90 13.85 -25.26
CA LYS A 725 -10.05 14.46 -26.57
C LYS A 725 -9.73 15.92 -26.34
N LEU A 726 -8.60 16.37 -26.88
CA LEU A 726 -8.14 17.74 -26.73
C LEU A 726 -9.24 18.64 -27.25
N LEU A 727 -9.92 19.32 -26.32
CA LEU A 727 -10.92 20.31 -26.64
C LEU A 727 -10.20 21.62 -26.94
N VAL A 728 -10.79 22.41 -27.83
CA VAL A 728 -10.27 23.70 -28.24
C VAL A 728 -11.28 24.76 -27.82
N ALA A 729 -10.79 25.84 -27.23
CA ALA A 729 -11.59 27.02 -26.97
C ALA A 729 -10.86 28.26 -27.47
N LYS A 730 -11.63 29.26 -27.89
CA LYS A 730 -11.13 30.58 -28.27
C LYS A 730 -11.17 31.49 -27.07
N THR A 731 -10.12 32.26 -26.87
CA THR A 731 -10.08 33.31 -25.86
C THR A 731 -11.04 34.43 -26.27
N ILE A 732 -12.04 34.72 -25.44
CA ILE A 732 -12.94 35.86 -25.60
C ILE A 732 -12.28 37.11 -24.99
N GLU A 733 -11.86 36.98 -23.73
CA GLU A 733 -11.33 38.07 -22.92
C GLU A 733 -10.22 37.54 -22.03
N ASN A 734 -9.18 38.34 -21.80
CA ASN A 734 -8.12 38.03 -20.86
C ASN A 734 -7.71 39.33 -20.18
N LYS A 735 -7.94 39.46 -18.87
CA LYS A 735 -7.73 40.71 -18.13
C LYS A 735 -7.12 40.47 -16.75
N VAL A 736 -6.37 41.45 -16.28
CA VAL A 736 -5.90 41.50 -14.89
C VAL A 736 -7.08 41.90 -14.01
N LEU A 737 -7.40 41.06 -13.04
CA LEU A 737 -8.51 41.29 -12.11
C LEU A 737 -8.04 42.01 -10.85
N ALA A 738 -6.92 41.59 -10.26
CA ALA A 738 -6.22 42.29 -9.20
C ALA A 738 -4.78 41.78 -9.07
N SER A 739 -3.79 42.68 -9.08
CA SER A 739 -2.37 42.35 -8.93
C SER A 739 -1.92 41.17 -9.82
N LYS A 740 -1.79 39.97 -9.25
CA LYS A 740 -1.36 38.74 -9.91
C LYS A 740 -2.49 37.83 -10.40
N PHE A 741 -3.75 38.16 -10.11
CA PHE A 741 -4.91 37.35 -10.50
C PHE A 741 -5.45 37.78 -11.86
N TRP A 742 -5.43 36.87 -12.81
CA TRP A 742 -5.93 37.09 -14.17
C TRP A 742 -7.22 36.31 -14.39
N GLN A 743 -8.20 36.97 -15.00
CA GLN A 743 -9.45 36.34 -15.44
C GLN A 743 -9.39 36.15 -16.95
N SER A 744 -9.53 34.90 -17.38
CA SER A 744 -9.56 34.55 -18.80
C SER A 744 -10.87 33.85 -19.13
N LYS A 745 -11.58 34.36 -20.14
CA LYS A 745 -12.87 33.88 -20.60
C LYS A 745 -12.73 33.19 -21.95
N PHE A 746 -13.40 32.06 -22.13
CA PHE A 746 -13.22 31.19 -23.28
C PHE A 746 -14.56 30.72 -23.88
N GLU A 747 -14.61 30.64 -25.21
CA GLU A 747 -15.69 30.01 -25.99
C GLU A 747 -15.20 28.66 -26.52
N PRO A 748 -15.72 27.51 -26.05
CA PRO A 748 -15.33 26.20 -26.56
C PRO A 748 -15.90 25.98 -27.97
N GLU A 749 -15.12 25.35 -28.86
CA GLU A 749 -15.56 25.08 -30.25
C GLU A 749 -16.68 24.03 -30.33
N LEU A 750 -16.88 23.25 -29.27
CA LEU A 750 -17.97 22.28 -29.10
C LEU A 750 -18.68 22.54 -27.76
N PRO A 751 -19.96 22.15 -27.62
CA PRO A 751 -20.67 22.25 -26.35
C PRO A 751 -19.87 21.60 -25.21
N PHE A 752 -19.55 22.39 -24.19
CA PHE A 752 -18.70 21.97 -23.07
C PHE A 752 -19.49 22.03 -21.77
N ILE A 753 -20.10 20.91 -21.38
CA ILE A 753 -20.91 20.81 -20.16
C ILE A 753 -20.01 20.48 -18.97
N PHE A 754 -20.15 21.23 -17.88
CA PHE A 754 -19.44 21.01 -16.62
C PHE A 754 -20.33 21.33 -15.41
N HIS A 755 -19.92 20.86 -14.24
CA HIS A 755 -20.54 21.17 -12.96
C HIS A 755 -19.70 22.20 -12.17
N PRO A 756 -20.33 23.14 -11.43
CA PRO A 756 -19.64 24.05 -10.54
C PRO A 756 -18.69 23.33 -9.58
N GLY A 757 -17.44 23.80 -9.55
CA GLY A 757 -16.35 23.22 -8.78
C GLY A 757 -15.47 22.22 -9.53
N GLN A 758 -15.81 21.88 -10.77
CA GLN A 758 -14.91 21.12 -11.64
C GLN A 758 -13.78 21.99 -12.20
N TYR A 759 -12.71 21.33 -12.65
CA TYR A 759 -11.53 21.95 -13.23
C TYR A 759 -11.25 21.43 -14.64
N ILE A 760 -10.44 22.17 -15.39
CA ILE A 760 -9.87 21.71 -16.67
C ILE A 760 -8.36 21.69 -16.61
N SER A 761 -7.73 20.90 -17.46
CA SER A 761 -6.29 20.86 -17.65
C SER A 761 -5.92 21.52 -18.97
N VAL A 762 -5.31 22.70 -18.92
CA VAL A 762 -4.92 23.49 -20.10
C VAL A 762 -3.49 23.16 -20.50
N LYS A 763 -3.26 22.93 -21.79
CA LYS A 763 -1.92 22.79 -22.37
C LYS A 763 -1.31 24.18 -22.52
N VAL A 764 -0.42 24.53 -21.59
CA VAL A 764 0.20 25.86 -21.49
C VAL A 764 1.56 25.96 -22.21
N ASP A 765 2.16 24.83 -22.60
CA ASP A 765 3.34 24.75 -23.46
C ASP A 765 3.37 23.39 -24.20
N LYS A 766 4.34 23.17 -25.11
CA LYS A 766 4.58 21.89 -25.82
C LYS A 766 4.63 20.70 -24.85
N ASN A 767 5.22 20.92 -23.67
CA ASN A 767 5.52 19.89 -22.66
C ASN A 767 4.83 20.13 -21.31
N ALA A 768 3.91 21.10 -21.19
CA ALA A 768 3.29 21.44 -19.92
C ALA A 768 1.76 21.51 -20.02
N VAL A 769 1.09 20.72 -19.19
CA VAL A 769 -0.34 20.80 -18.91
C VAL A 769 -0.53 21.21 -17.46
N ARG A 770 -1.50 22.10 -17.19
CA ARG A 770 -1.77 22.63 -15.84
C ARG A 770 -3.27 22.67 -15.57
N ALA A 771 -3.66 22.32 -14.34
CA ALA A 771 -5.04 22.31 -13.90
C ALA A 771 -5.49 23.70 -13.42
N TYR A 772 -6.71 24.08 -13.80
CA TYR A 772 -7.36 25.35 -13.43
C TYR A 772 -8.85 25.11 -13.18
N SER A 773 -9.33 25.52 -12.01
CA SER A 773 -10.73 25.41 -11.63
C SER A 773 -11.59 26.34 -12.48
N ILE A 774 -12.77 25.86 -12.90
CA ILE A 774 -13.70 26.65 -13.69
C ILE A 774 -14.39 27.66 -12.76
N ALA A 775 -14.37 28.93 -13.16
CA ALA A 775 -14.86 30.07 -12.37
C ALA A 775 -16.30 30.51 -12.72
N THR A 776 -17.00 29.77 -13.58
CA THR A 776 -18.37 30.05 -14.03
C THR A 776 -19.34 28.98 -13.52
N SER A 777 -20.59 29.31 -13.19
CA SER A 777 -21.58 28.35 -12.66
C SER A 777 -22.28 27.51 -13.74
N THR A 778 -22.41 28.05 -14.95
CA THR A 778 -23.02 27.36 -16.10
C THR A 778 -22.26 27.69 -17.37
N GLY A 779 -22.02 26.67 -18.19
CA GLY A 779 -21.55 26.88 -19.55
C GLY A 779 -21.88 25.67 -20.41
N GLU A 780 -22.58 25.90 -21.51
CA GLU A 780 -22.40 25.11 -22.74
C GLU A 780 -21.57 25.90 -23.76
N LYS A 781 -21.62 27.24 -23.67
CA LYS A 781 -21.09 28.19 -24.66
C LYS A 781 -19.88 28.98 -24.19
N GLU A 782 -19.68 29.14 -22.89
CA GLU A 782 -18.58 29.94 -22.35
C GLU A 782 -18.13 29.38 -20.99
N PHE A 783 -16.85 29.52 -20.67
CA PHE A 783 -16.33 29.27 -19.33
C PHE A 783 -15.18 30.23 -18.99
N GLU A 784 -14.98 30.47 -17.70
CA GLU A 784 -13.93 31.35 -17.20
C GLU A 784 -12.93 30.59 -16.34
N LEU A 785 -11.68 31.04 -16.37
CA LEU A 785 -10.61 30.62 -15.46
C LEU A 785 -10.10 31.83 -14.69
N LEU A 786 -9.76 31.63 -13.42
CA LEU A 786 -8.95 32.57 -12.65
C LEU A 786 -7.56 31.96 -12.46
N VAL A 787 -6.53 32.72 -12.82
CA VAL A 787 -5.15 32.25 -12.82
C VAL A 787 -4.32 33.11 -11.87
N ASP A 788 -3.64 32.46 -10.93
CA ASP A 788 -2.61 33.07 -10.08
C ASP A 788 -1.27 33.10 -10.85
N ILE A 789 -0.87 34.28 -11.33
CA ILE A 789 0.34 34.50 -12.10
C ILE A 789 1.55 34.55 -11.16
N ARG A 790 2.55 33.71 -11.43
CA ARG A 790 3.80 33.63 -10.66
C ARG A 790 5.01 33.80 -11.58
N PRO A 791 6.01 34.61 -11.17
CA PRO A 791 7.22 34.80 -11.96
C PRO A 791 7.89 33.47 -12.34
N GLY A 792 8.18 33.27 -13.63
CA GLY A 792 8.83 32.07 -14.15
C GLY A 792 7.93 30.83 -14.29
N GLY A 793 6.63 30.94 -13.97
CA GLY A 793 5.67 29.84 -14.15
C GLY A 793 5.34 29.59 -15.63
N PRO A 794 5.39 28.34 -16.14
CA PRO A 794 5.06 28.05 -17.54
C PRO A 794 3.61 28.40 -17.89
N GLY A 795 2.67 28.20 -16.95
CA GLY A 795 1.29 28.66 -17.11
C GLY A 795 1.16 30.19 -17.08
N SER A 796 1.96 30.85 -16.25
CA SER A 796 1.92 32.31 -16.10
C SER A 796 2.27 33.01 -17.40
N LYS A 797 3.37 32.60 -18.03
CA LYS A 797 3.77 33.12 -19.35
C LYS A 797 2.70 32.83 -20.42
N PHE A 798 2.03 31.68 -20.35
CA PHE A 798 0.97 31.35 -21.31
C PHE A 798 -0.21 32.31 -21.20
N PHE A 799 -0.80 32.45 -20.00
CA PHE A 799 -1.97 33.29 -19.79
C PHE A 799 -1.66 34.79 -19.95
N GLU A 800 -0.47 35.26 -19.59
CA GLU A 800 -0.06 36.66 -19.82
C GLU A 800 -0.04 37.04 -21.31
N ASN A 801 0.21 36.08 -22.19
CA ASN A 801 0.34 36.33 -23.63
C ASN A 801 -0.94 36.05 -24.43
N LEU A 802 -2.01 35.56 -23.79
CA LEU A 802 -3.27 35.26 -24.48
C LEU A 802 -3.96 36.55 -24.97
N LYS A 803 -4.31 36.57 -26.26
CA LYS A 803 -5.06 37.62 -26.94
C LYS A 803 -6.46 37.13 -27.34
N PRO A 804 -7.43 38.03 -27.55
CA PRO A 804 -8.73 37.66 -28.11
C PRO A 804 -8.57 36.87 -29.42
N ASN A 805 -9.37 35.81 -29.56
CA ASN A 805 -9.33 34.79 -30.62
C ASN A 805 -8.18 33.78 -30.60
N ASP A 806 -7.24 33.86 -29.65
CA ASP A 806 -6.23 32.81 -29.49
C ASP A 806 -6.89 31.50 -29.09
N LYS A 807 -6.44 30.40 -29.71
CA LYS A 807 -6.93 29.06 -29.40
C LYS A 807 -6.13 28.45 -28.26
N ILE A 808 -6.83 28.02 -27.22
CA ILE A 808 -6.26 27.17 -26.18
C ILE A 808 -6.68 25.73 -26.40
N THR A 809 -5.83 24.79 -25.95
CA THR A 809 -6.16 23.38 -25.94
C THR A 809 -6.26 22.88 -24.51
N PHE A 810 -7.33 22.18 -24.18
CA PHE A 810 -7.59 21.74 -22.81
C PHE A 810 -8.28 20.38 -22.74
N LEU A 811 -8.27 19.81 -21.55
CA LEU A 811 -8.88 18.55 -21.19
C LEU A 811 -9.86 18.78 -20.02
N GLY A 812 -10.99 18.07 -20.01
CA GLY A 812 -11.96 18.13 -18.91
C GLY A 812 -13.42 18.03 -19.40
N PRO A 813 -14.39 18.30 -18.51
CA PRO A 813 -14.19 18.71 -17.13
C PRO A 813 -13.72 17.55 -16.25
N PHE A 814 -12.99 17.86 -15.18
CA PHE A 814 -12.49 16.92 -14.19
C PHE A 814 -12.87 17.36 -12.77
N GLY A 815 -12.72 16.45 -11.81
CA GLY A 815 -12.96 16.74 -10.40
C GLY A 815 -14.35 16.32 -9.93
N VAL A 816 -14.39 15.94 -8.65
CA VAL A 816 -15.60 15.52 -7.90
C VAL A 816 -15.93 16.52 -6.79
N PHE A 817 -15.17 17.61 -6.67
CA PHE A 817 -15.45 18.72 -5.78
C PHE A 817 -16.56 19.56 -6.39
N THR A 818 -17.79 19.04 -6.34
CA THR A 818 -18.98 19.69 -6.92
C THR A 818 -19.98 20.02 -5.84
N PHE A 819 -20.76 21.08 -6.05
CA PHE A 819 -21.79 21.48 -5.10
C PHE A 819 -22.82 20.36 -4.88
N ASN A 820 -23.01 19.96 -3.63
CA ASN A 820 -24.00 18.97 -3.22
C ASN A 820 -25.03 19.61 -2.27
N ASN A 821 -26.26 19.76 -2.74
CA ASN A 821 -27.37 20.30 -1.94
C ASN A 821 -28.31 19.21 -1.40
N THR A 822 -27.96 17.93 -1.57
CA THR A 822 -28.78 16.79 -1.13
C THR A 822 -28.42 16.28 0.26
N ASP A 823 -27.46 16.91 0.93
CA ASP A 823 -27.14 16.60 2.32
C ASP A 823 -28.14 17.23 3.29
N ASN A 824 -28.28 16.60 4.46
CA ASN A 824 -29.12 17.07 5.56
C ASN A 824 -28.47 18.20 6.37
N ALA A 825 -27.47 18.92 5.82
CA ALA A 825 -26.86 20.05 6.49
C ALA A 825 -27.85 21.22 6.56
N GLU A 826 -27.89 21.92 7.70
CA GLU A 826 -28.76 23.08 7.91
C GLU A 826 -28.12 24.37 7.38
N GLU A 827 -26.79 24.42 7.30
CA GLU A 827 -26.02 25.58 6.81
C GLU A 827 -24.82 25.17 5.94
N LEU A 828 -24.39 26.07 5.07
CA LEU A 828 -23.30 25.87 4.11
C LEU A 828 -22.15 26.84 4.41
N LEU A 829 -20.96 26.30 4.60
CA LEU A 829 -19.75 27.04 4.93
C LEU A 829 -18.75 26.92 3.78
N PHE A 830 -18.33 28.04 3.20
CA PHE A 830 -17.33 28.09 2.15
C PHE A 830 -16.07 28.79 2.65
N LEU A 831 -14.91 28.15 2.48
CA LEU A 831 -13.60 28.75 2.77
C LEU A 831 -12.76 28.75 1.50
N ALA A 832 -12.30 29.94 1.12
CA ALA A 832 -11.45 30.14 -0.04
C ALA A 832 -10.19 30.95 0.31
N THR A 833 -9.05 30.65 -0.34
CA THR A 833 -7.90 31.56 -0.33
C THR A 833 -7.31 31.73 -1.73
N GLY A 834 -6.94 32.97 -2.09
CA GLY A 834 -6.34 33.27 -3.40
C GLY A 834 -7.20 32.76 -4.56
N SER A 835 -6.62 32.04 -5.52
CA SER A 835 -7.35 31.50 -6.67
C SER A 835 -8.32 30.36 -6.34
N GLY A 836 -8.29 29.81 -5.12
CA GLY A 836 -9.27 28.79 -4.69
C GLY A 836 -10.73 29.31 -4.69
N ILE A 837 -10.91 30.63 -4.72
CA ILE A 837 -12.23 31.26 -4.82
C ILE A 837 -12.96 30.91 -6.13
N SER A 838 -12.27 30.47 -7.19
CA SER A 838 -12.90 30.11 -8.47
C SER A 838 -13.95 29.03 -8.33
N ALA A 839 -13.58 27.91 -7.72
CA ALA A 839 -14.48 26.78 -7.49
C ALA A 839 -15.60 27.17 -6.51
N VAL A 840 -15.26 27.96 -5.49
CA VAL A 840 -16.22 28.37 -4.45
C VAL A 840 -17.27 29.34 -4.98
N ARG A 841 -16.86 30.36 -5.74
CA ARG A 841 -17.78 31.35 -6.31
C ARG A 841 -18.83 30.67 -7.19
N CYS A 842 -18.41 29.80 -8.12
CA CYS A 842 -19.36 29.17 -9.02
C CYS A 842 -20.34 28.23 -8.31
N MET A 843 -19.94 27.59 -7.21
CA MET A 843 -20.85 26.82 -6.36
C MET A 843 -21.86 27.71 -5.63
N ILE A 844 -21.44 28.86 -5.11
CA ILE A 844 -22.32 29.83 -4.45
C ILE A 844 -23.33 30.39 -5.47
N ASP A 845 -22.85 30.78 -6.65
CA ASP A 845 -23.68 31.27 -7.75
C ASP A 845 -24.72 30.21 -8.15
N LYS A 846 -24.33 28.93 -8.28
CA LYS A 846 -25.24 27.81 -8.55
C LYS A 846 -26.28 27.64 -7.44
N ALA A 847 -25.85 27.69 -6.18
CA ALA A 847 -26.71 27.51 -5.03
C ALA A 847 -27.79 28.60 -4.95
N LEU A 848 -27.41 29.85 -5.17
CA LEU A 848 -28.30 31.01 -5.03
C LEU A 848 -29.12 31.30 -6.29
N TYR A 849 -28.52 31.29 -7.48
CA TYR A 849 -29.22 31.67 -8.72
C TYR A 849 -30.04 30.53 -9.33
N GLU A 850 -29.58 29.29 -9.25
CA GLU A 850 -30.16 28.19 -10.02
C GLU A 850 -30.92 27.18 -9.17
N GLN A 851 -30.49 26.94 -7.93
CA GLN A 851 -31.14 25.99 -7.02
C GLN A 851 -32.04 26.64 -5.96
N ASN A 852 -32.11 27.98 -5.90
CA ASN A 852 -32.85 28.74 -4.88
C ASN A 852 -32.62 28.19 -3.46
N CYS A 853 -31.36 27.92 -3.11
CA CYS A 853 -31.01 27.37 -1.82
C CYS A 853 -31.43 28.32 -0.69
N THR A 854 -32.23 27.83 0.25
CA THR A 854 -32.72 28.59 1.42
C THR A 854 -31.84 28.42 2.65
N LYS A 855 -30.87 27.49 2.63
CA LYS A 855 -29.91 27.29 3.72
C LYS A 855 -29.07 28.56 3.91
N PRO A 856 -28.69 28.93 5.15
CA PRO A 856 -27.67 29.96 5.36
C PRO A 856 -26.35 29.58 4.68
N ILE A 857 -25.76 30.52 3.93
CA ILE A 857 -24.49 30.36 3.24
C ILE A 857 -23.50 31.41 3.77
N THR A 858 -22.37 30.97 4.28
CA THR A 858 -21.29 31.87 4.73
C THR A 858 -20.01 31.61 3.93
N LEU A 859 -19.43 32.67 3.37
CA LEU A 859 -18.13 32.64 2.68
C LEU A 859 -17.04 33.34 3.51
N TYR A 860 -15.92 32.67 3.76
CA TYR A 860 -14.67 33.29 4.20
C TYR A 860 -13.66 33.28 3.08
N PHE A 861 -13.20 34.47 2.67
CA PHE A 861 -12.23 34.62 1.60
C PHE A 861 -10.94 35.27 2.12
N GLY A 862 -9.85 34.50 2.13
CA GLY A 862 -8.54 34.93 2.61
C GLY A 862 -7.61 35.38 1.49
N LEU A 863 -7.03 36.57 1.64
CA LEU A 863 -6.02 37.14 0.73
C LEU A 863 -4.80 37.62 1.51
N THR A 864 -3.67 37.80 0.83
CA THR A 864 -2.44 38.23 1.51
C THR A 864 -2.43 39.73 1.71
N TYR A 865 -2.77 40.51 0.68
CA TYR A 865 -2.78 41.97 0.74
C TYR A 865 -4.12 42.53 0.25
N ASN A 866 -4.52 43.71 0.74
CA ASN A 866 -5.78 44.36 0.38
C ASN A 866 -5.84 44.81 -1.10
N TYR A 867 -4.71 45.07 -1.77
CA TYR A 867 -4.70 45.33 -3.22
C TYR A 867 -4.96 44.08 -4.08
N GLU A 868 -5.03 42.89 -3.46
CA GLU A 868 -5.41 41.64 -4.12
C GLU A 868 -6.92 41.38 -4.09
N ILE A 869 -7.72 42.28 -3.51
CA ILE A 869 -9.17 42.10 -3.43
C ILE A 869 -9.79 42.22 -4.83
N PHE A 870 -10.60 41.23 -5.19
CA PHE A 870 -11.40 41.21 -6.42
C PHE A 870 -12.76 40.55 -6.17
N TRP A 871 -13.71 40.82 -7.07
CA TRP A 871 -15.11 40.34 -6.99
C TRP A 871 -15.82 40.69 -5.68
N GLN A 872 -15.34 41.68 -4.92
CA GLN A 872 -16.03 42.16 -3.73
C GLN A 872 -17.43 42.68 -4.09
N ASP A 873 -17.55 43.49 -5.14
CA ASP A 873 -18.85 44.00 -5.63
C ASP A 873 -19.84 42.88 -5.94
N HIS A 874 -19.37 41.74 -6.47
CA HIS A 874 -20.21 40.55 -6.74
C HIS A 874 -20.74 39.93 -5.45
N PHE A 875 -19.89 39.77 -4.44
CA PHE A 875 -20.31 39.24 -3.14
C PHE A 875 -21.19 40.23 -2.38
N GLU A 876 -20.98 41.54 -2.52
CA GLU A 876 -21.87 42.58 -1.99
C GLU A 876 -23.24 42.56 -2.66
N GLU A 877 -23.29 42.44 -3.98
CA GLU A 877 -24.56 42.28 -4.72
C GLU A 877 -25.32 41.04 -4.25
N LEU A 878 -24.64 39.90 -4.11
CA LEU A 878 -25.23 38.67 -3.57
C LEU A 878 -25.77 38.85 -2.15
N ALA A 879 -24.99 39.50 -1.27
CA ALA A 879 -25.40 39.71 0.12
C ALA A 879 -26.59 40.69 0.24
N ASN A 880 -26.66 41.69 -0.64
CA ASN A 880 -27.79 42.63 -0.70
C ASN A 880 -29.05 41.97 -1.28
N LYS A 881 -28.89 41.03 -2.22
CA LYS A 881 -29.99 40.35 -2.89
C LYS A 881 -30.54 39.16 -2.11
N TYR A 882 -29.68 38.40 -1.43
CA TYR A 882 -30.01 37.16 -0.75
C TYR A 882 -29.75 37.29 0.76
N SER A 883 -30.81 37.38 1.55
CA SER A 883 -30.71 37.54 3.01
C SER A 883 -30.08 36.34 3.73
N ASN A 884 -30.01 35.17 3.07
CA ASN A 884 -29.36 33.97 3.57
C ASN A 884 -27.87 33.86 3.17
N PHE A 885 -27.29 34.83 2.44
CA PHE A 885 -25.87 34.83 2.09
C PHE A 885 -25.09 35.86 2.91
N LYS A 886 -23.96 35.44 3.46
CA LYS A 886 -23.00 36.31 4.16
C LYS A 886 -21.59 36.01 3.68
N TYR A 887 -20.73 37.02 3.67
CA TYR A 887 -19.33 36.82 3.36
C TYR A 887 -18.43 37.68 4.25
N LYS A 888 -17.19 37.24 4.44
CA LYS A 888 -16.12 37.96 5.15
C LYS A 888 -14.82 37.82 4.36
N ILE A 889 -14.22 38.95 4.00
CA ILE A 889 -12.87 38.99 3.42
C ILE A 889 -11.89 39.21 4.57
N ALA A 890 -10.84 38.40 4.64
CA ALA A 890 -9.76 38.53 5.62
C ALA A 890 -8.42 38.74 4.93
N ILE A 891 -7.68 39.74 5.41
CA ILE A 891 -6.37 40.10 4.87
C ILE A 891 -5.28 39.77 5.89
N ASP A 892 -4.31 38.95 5.49
CA ASP A 892 -3.18 38.55 6.35
C ASP A 892 -2.25 39.74 6.64
N LYS A 893 -1.88 40.49 5.60
CA LYS A 893 -0.99 41.65 5.67
C LYS A 893 -1.70 42.91 5.16
N PRO A 894 -2.63 43.47 5.94
CA PRO A 894 -3.36 44.66 5.56
C PRO A 894 -2.48 45.91 5.60
N ASP A 895 -2.76 46.86 4.71
CA ASP A 895 -2.30 48.23 4.86
C ASP A 895 -3.09 48.99 5.93
N GLU A 896 -2.69 50.23 6.20
CA GLU A 896 -3.29 51.08 7.23
C GLU A 896 -4.76 51.43 6.94
N ASN A 897 -5.20 51.34 5.68
CA ASN A 897 -6.53 51.72 5.24
C ASN A 897 -7.55 50.56 5.33
N TRP A 898 -7.09 49.33 5.58
CA TRP A 898 -7.98 48.17 5.70
C TRP A 898 -8.70 48.13 7.05
N THR A 899 -10.03 48.28 6.99
CA THR A 899 -10.94 48.26 8.14
C THR A 899 -11.67 46.92 8.34
N GLY A 900 -11.48 45.96 7.42
CA GLY A 900 -12.11 44.63 7.48
C GLY A 900 -11.36 43.62 8.37
N ALA A 901 -11.70 42.34 8.24
CA ALA A 901 -11.11 41.28 9.07
C ALA A 901 -9.60 41.09 8.76
N LYS A 902 -8.80 40.84 9.81
CA LYS A 902 -7.34 40.73 9.74
C LYS A 902 -6.90 39.32 10.14
N GLY A 903 -5.84 38.83 9.50
CA GLY A 903 -5.26 37.50 9.77
C GLY A 903 -5.90 36.36 8.99
N PHE A 904 -5.61 35.12 9.39
CA PHE A 904 -6.07 33.92 8.70
C PHE A 904 -7.57 33.66 8.90
N ILE A 905 -8.26 33.26 7.83
CA ILE A 905 -9.69 32.93 7.87
C ILE A 905 -10.03 31.80 8.84
N THR A 906 -9.09 30.89 9.11
CA THR A 906 -9.26 29.79 10.07
C THR A 906 -9.47 30.30 11.50
N GLU A 907 -8.84 31.41 11.88
CA GLU A 907 -9.03 32.03 13.19
C GLU A 907 -10.40 32.70 13.33
N LEU A 908 -10.93 33.26 12.24
CA LEU A 908 -12.29 33.81 12.21
C LEU A 908 -13.33 32.70 12.35
N VAL A 909 -13.15 31.61 11.59
CA VAL A 909 -14.03 30.43 11.64
C VAL A 909 -13.99 29.76 13.01
N ARG A 910 -12.84 29.76 13.71
CA ARG A 910 -12.71 29.21 15.08
C ARG A 910 -13.70 29.85 16.04
N GLY A 911 -13.94 31.17 15.92
CA GLY A 911 -14.91 31.89 16.73
C GLY A 911 -16.35 31.69 16.24
N ASP A 912 -16.58 31.86 14.94
CA ASP A 912 -17.94 31.88 14.37
C ASP A 912 -18.58 30.47 14.33
N TYR A 913 -17.78 29.40 14.28
CA TYR A 913 -18.22 27.99 14.15
C TYR A 913 -17.72 27.12 15.31
N ALA A 914 -17.92 27.55 16.56
CA ALA A 914 -17.61 26.75 17.75
C ALA A 914 -18.43 25.45 17.85
N ASN A 915 -19.61 25.40 17.21
CA ASN A 915 -20.40 24.20 16.99
C ASN A 915 -20.69 24.06 15.49
N ALA A 916 -20.08 23.07 14.84
CA ALA A 916 -20.13 22.86 13.40
C ALA A 916 -20.93 21.58 13.01
N GLN A 917 -21.69 21.00 13.94
CA GLN A 917 -22.39 19.71 13.72
C GLN A 917 -23.42 19.72 12.59
N ASN A 918 -23.99 20.89 12.29
CA ASN A 918 -25.05 21.06 11.31
C ASN A 918 -24.57 21.65 9.98
N CYS A 919 -23.27 21.93 9.82
CA CYS A 919 -22.75 22.53 8.60
C CYS A 919 -22.26 21.48 7.59
N ALA A 920 -22.26 21.88 6.31
CA ALA A 920 -21.45 21.28 5.26
C ALA A 920 -20.42 22.30 4.79
N ALA A 921 -19.15 21.90 4.79
CA ALA A 921 -18.02 22.80 4.55
C ALA A 921 -17.33 22.51 3.21
N TYR A 922 -17.12 23.54 2.40
CA TYR A 922 -16.46 23.48 1.10
C TYR A 922 -15.17 24.31 1.16
N LEU A 923 -14.02 23.64 1.10
CA LEU A 923 -12.70 24.24 1.32
C LEU A 923 -11.87 24.20 0.03
N CYS A 924 -11.40 25.36 -0.44
CA CYS A 924 -10.57 25.45 -1.64
C CYS A 924 -9.49 26.53 -1.52
N GLY A 925 -8.23 26.21 -1.81
CA GLY A 925 -7.13 27.18 -1.70
C GLY A 925 -5.84 26.58 -1.20
N HIS A 926 -5.11 27.34 -0.38
CA HIS A 926 -3.79 26.95 0.12
C HIS A 926 -3.90 25.70 1.00
N ARG A 927 -2.99 24.72 0.80
CA ARG A 927 -3.05 23.41 1.48
C ARG A 927 -3.07 23.52 3.01
N ALA A 928 -2.29 24.46 3.57
CA ALA A 928 -2.28 24.70 5.01
C ALA A 928 -3.66 25.16 5.53
N MET A 929 -4.32 26.07 4.81
CA MET A 929 -5.67 26.52 5.18
C MET A 929 -6.67 25.36 5.15
N ILE A 930 -6.64 24.53 4.11
CA ILE A 930 -7.55 23.37 4.00
C ILE A 930 -7.33 22.40 5.16
N SER A 931 -6.06 22.10 5.49
CA SER A 931 -5.73 21.20 6.61
C SER A 931 -6.23 21.76 7.94
N ASP A 932 -5.86 23.00 8.25
CA ASP A 932 -6.19 23.65 9.53
C ASP A 932 -7.71 23.81 9.70
N ALA A 933 -8.41 24.19 8.63
CA ALA A 933 -9.87 24.31 8.64
C ALA A 933 -10.55 22.94 8.81
N THR A 934 -10.05 21.89 8.16
CA THR A 934 -10.60 20.53 8.28
C THR A 934 -10.48 20.04 9.72
N ASP A 935 -9.30 20.17 10.32
CA ASP A 935 -9.05 19.72 11.70
C ASP A 935 -9.91 20.50 12.70
N LEU A 936 -10.03 21.82 12.50
CA LEU A 936 -10.88 22.69 13.30
C LEU A 936 -12.36 22.29 13.23
N LEU A 937 -12.89 22.09 12.02
CA LEU A 937 -14.31 21.78 11.82
C LEU A 937 -14.67 20.39 12.38
N ILE A 938 -13.81 19.39 12.20
CA ILE A 938 -13.99 18.07 12.81
C ILE A 938 -13.98 18.17 14.33
N LYS A 939 -13.02 18.93 14.90
CA LYS A 939 -12.95 19.16 16.35
C LYS A 939 -14.21 19.83 16.90
N ASN A 940 -14.83 20.71 16.12
CA ASN A 940 -16.04 21.42 16.48
C ASN A 940 -17.33 20.66 16.11
N GLY A 941 -17.22 19.39 15.69
CA GLY A 941 -18.34 18.46 15.52
C GLY A 941 -18.88 18.31 14.09
N CYS A 942 -18.27 18.94 13.08
CA CYS A 942 -18.67 18.75 11.68
C CYS A 942 -18.34 17.31 11.22
N PRO A 943 -19.30 16.54 10.67
CA PRO A 943 -19.03 15.21 10.17
C PRO A 943 -18.05 15.23 9.00
N LYS A 944 -17.09 14.32 9.02
CA LYS A 944 -16.00 14.27 8.05
C LYS A 944 -16.50 14.13 6.60
N GLU A 945 -17.59 13.40 6.40
CA GLU A 945 -18.27 13.22 5.13
C GLU A 945 -18.93 14.48 4.58
N ARG A 946 -19.12 15.53 5.40
CA ARG A 946 -19.66 16.84 5.01
C ARG A 946 -18.58 17.91 4.84
N ILE A 947 -17.30 17.52 4.86
CA ILE A 947 -16.18 18.42 4.55
C ILE A 947 -15.65 18.05 3.17
N TYR A 948 -15.93 18.92 2.20
CA TYR A 948 -15.56 18.78 0.80
C TYR A 948 -14.33 19.63 0.50
N THR A 949 -13.35 19.04 -0.19
CA THR A 949 -12.09 19.73 -0.56
C THR A 949 -11.75 19.45 -2.01
N GLU A 950 -11.19 20.45 -2.71
CA GLU A 950 -10.70 20.25 -4.08
C GLU A 950 -9.48 19.31 -4.12
N ARG A 951 -9.49 18.35 -5.06
CA ARG A 951 -8.37 17.44 -5.34
C ARG A 951 -8.10 17.42 -6.84
N PHE A 952 -6.95 17.94 -7.24
CA PHE A 952 -6.46 17.77 -8.61
C PHE A 952 -5.91 16.35 -8.75
N ILE A 953 -6.48 15.59 -9.70
CA ILE A 953 -6.00 14.27 -10.15
C ILE A 953 -5.03 14.47 -11.30
#